data_AF-A0A424HP76-F1
#
_entry.id   AF-A0A424HP76-F1
#
_cell.length_a   1.000
_cell.length_b   1.000
_cell.length_c   1.000
_cell.angle_alpha   90.00
_cell.angle_beta   90.00
_cell.angle_gamma   90.00
#
_symmetry.space_group_name_H-M   'P 1'
#
loop_
_entity.id
_entity.type
_entity.pdbx_description
1 polymer ?
#
loop_
_entity_poly.entity_id
_entity_poly.type
_entity_poly.pdbx_seq_one_letter_code
_entity_poly.pdbx_strand_id
1 'polypeptide(L)'
;MQETFVSITEFGALGGSQHTTHAELMGGRTPITTEAVLAYNQLRNFLNLKPVSIEDVGRWAFASGLTNNTTASGQDEAGVGLWYAMQGAKVGWIADQAFHPELLADLQRLARLGDPADVLALSRRVDQDGFIEHLEAHGGIEAFINTLRMEPHYGGWMHSRAHGWRTIEGGAIAHDVNHLTVLSHDQTRSFMNDTFDWPQWPALEVPDSVVIDYFQSMVTLSDPTGSGPDGVDPSPQPQPSPQPQPQPQPDDNTLDVQINGDLWWNGFTADITLTNTSDKRLNDWTWSFTSPHTISGDPWGASLSTTDLGDGRFRHTLSGTGWGRRIKPGQSVTVGFNGTQQVDIGQNGQLDASLLLADDSPIQPQPAPSPTPTPQPQPQPEPEPAPEPPPAPKPVADYSEALGLSLLFYDANRSGDLDESTNRVPWRGDSGLRDGQDGIYFGDATAENLQVGLNLDLTGGYHDAGDHVKFGLPLASTLSTLAWSGISFADGYANSNQMDALLNTVRWGTDYLLKAQGTNAIGETTYFIAQVGDGQADHALWSAPEQQTIERPALAVTPDNPGSDVAAASAAALASASVLFRETGDSGYADTLLEASESLFTFADRYRGRYSDSIKSVQSFYNSWSGYNDELAYGAAWLARAVDAQGGDGDTYRSRAVDLYQQEIGGLNNGWTHNWDDASYATAVLLAQDAESAGSLSDVRGWLDSWVSGSNGVHLTDGNLRHISSWGSLRYAANTAMLAAEVADKLIDPDGRYSALASESIDYILGDNPRESSYLVGYGMNYPQQPHHRAASGVGWENFNNNQPNAYVLEGALVGGPTAPDDLSYTDSRSDYISNEVAIDYNAGLTGALAYLNQV
;
A
#
# COMPACT_ATOMS: atom_id res chain seq x y z
N MET A 1 -26.92 47.46 -8.22
CA MET A 1 -26.71 46.43 -9.26
C MET A 1 -26.36 45.19 -8.48
N GLN A 2 -27.19 44.14 -8.48
CA GLN A 2 -26.82 42.88 -7.85
C GLN A 2 -25.56 42.39 -8.58
N GLU A 3 -24.44 42.34 -7.88
CA GLU A 3 -23.22 41.72 -8.42
C GLU A 3 -23.56 40.26 -8.67
N THR A 4 -23.62 39.86 -9.94
CA THR A 4 -23.71 38.46 -10.32
C THR A 4 -22.38 37.82 -9.99
N PHE A 5 -22.32 37.04 -8.91
CA PHE A 5 -21.16 36.22 -8.57
C PHE A 5 -20.91 35.17 -9.65
N VAL A 6 -19.63 34.87 -9.90
CA VAL A 6 -19.20 33.92 -10.93
C VAL A 6 -19.13 32.53 -10.31
N SER A 7 -19.72 31.54 -10.97
CA SER A 7 -19.65 30.12 -10.57
C SER A 7 -18.26 29.55 -10.83
N ILE A 8 -17.78 28.66 -9.96
CA ILE A 8 -16.48 27.98 -10.14
C ILE A 8 -16.37 27.25 -11.48
N THR A 9 -17.49 26.78 -12.03
CA THR A 9 -17.57 26.10 -13.34
C THR A 9 -17.24 27.00 -14.53
N GLU A 10 -17.27 28.32 -14.36
CA GLU A 10 -16.88 29.28 -15.41
C GLU A 10 -15.35 29.35 -15.60
N PHE A 11 -14.57 28.89 -14.61
CA PHE A 11 -13.11 28.76 -14.70
C PHE A 11 -12.67 27.43 -15.32
N GLY A 12 -13.64 26.62 -15.78
CA GLY A 12 -13.43 25.29 -16.31
C GLY A 12 -14.48 24.30 -15.81
N ALA A 13 -14.88 23.39 -16.68
CA ALA A 13 -15.66 22.21 -16.36
C ALA A 13 -14.96 21.02 -16.99
N LEU A 14 -14.31 20.20 -16.16
CA LEU A 14 -13.82 18.90 -16.60
C LEU A 14 -14.88 17.89 -16.20
N GLY A 15 -15.60 17.34 -17.19
CA GLY A 15 -16.47 16.18 -17.01
C GLY A 15 -15.69 14.90 -16.72
N GLY A 16 -14.68 14.99 -15.84
CA GLY A 16 -13.60 14.02 -15.66
C GLY A 16 -13.52 13.39 -14.28
N SER A 17 -14.37 13.75 -13.32
CA SER A 17 -14.70 12.80 -12.26
C SER A 17 -15.68 11.81 -12.87
N GLN A 18 -15.26 10.57 -13.09
CA GLN A 18 -16.17 9.46 -13.45
C GLN A 18 -17.19 9.16 -12.33
N HIS A 19 -17.19 9.92 -11.25
CA HIS A 19 -17.93 9.62 -10.03
C HIS A 19 -19.02 10.66 -9.71
N THR A 20 -19.16 11.75 -10.48
CA THR A 20 -20.34 12.63 -10.39
C THR A 20 -20.69 13.22 -11.76
N THR A 21 -21.79 12.79 -12.36
CA THR A 21 -22.38 13.39 -13.55
C THR A 21 -23.09 14.71 -13.21
N HIS A 22 -23.19 15.61 -14.19
CA HIS A 22 -23.94 16.88 -14.05
C HIS A 22 -25.41 16.67 -13.66
N ALA A 23 -25.95 15.45 -13.84
CA ALA A 23 -27.31 15.07 -13.47
C ALA A 23 -27.47 14.79 -11.96
N GLU A 24 -26.42 14.36 -11.26
CA GLU A 24 -26.41 14.11 -9.81
C GLU A 24 -26.34 15.41 -8.98
N LEU A 25 -26.13 16.55 -9.64
CA LEU A 25 -26.13 17.90 -9.04
C LEU A 25 -27.52 18.58 -9.07
N MET A 26 -28.56 17.90 -9.59
CA MET A 26 -29.92 18.45 -9.68
C MET A 26 -30.70 18.18 -8.38
N GLY A 27 -30.90 19.21 -7.55
CA GLY A 27 -31.91 19.14 -6.47
C GLY A 27 -31.54 19.64 -5.07
N GLY A 28 -30.53 20.50 -4.86
CA GLY A 28 -30.39 21.15 -3.53
C GLY A 28 -29.00 21.59 -3.06
N ARG A 29 -27.95 21.49 -3.89
CA ARG A 29 -26.58 21.87 -3.50
C ARG A 29 -26.27 23.32 -3.88
N THR A 30 -25.58 24.06 -3.00
CA THR A 30 -25.20 25.46 -3.27
C THR A 30 -23.90 25.53 -4.07
N PRO A 31 -23.91 26.17 -5.26
CA PRO A 31 -22.71 26.35 -6.07
C PRO A 31 -21.59 27.06 -5.33
N ILE A 32 -20.33 26.69 -5.61
CA ILE A 32 -19.19 27.52 -5.24
C ILE A 32 -19.19 28.75 -6.17
N THR A 33 -19.22 29.95 -5.60
CA THR A 33 -19.20 31.20 -6.35
C THR A 33 -18.18 32.18 -5.77
N THR A 34 -17.81 33.21 -6.54
CA THR A 34 -16.92 34.29 -6.08
C THR A 34 -17.46 35.09 -4.89
N GLU A 35 -18.69 34.84 -4.43
CA GLU A 35 -19.19 35.34 -3.15
C GLU A 35 -18.32 34.88 -1.97
N ALA A 36 -17.76 33.67 -2.04
CA ALA A 36 -16.83 33.15 -1.03
C ALA A 36 -15.59 34.04 -0.84
N VAL A 37 -15.18 34.75 -1.88
CA VAL A 37 -14.03 35.66 -1.85
C VAL A 37 -14.32 36.91 -1.02
N LEU A 38 -15.59 37.31 -0.93
CA LEU A 38 -16.01 38.39 -0.03
C LEU A 38 -15.87 37.95 1.43
N ALA A 39 -16.39 36.76 1.78
CA ALA A 39 -16.26 36.21 3.13
C ALA A 39 -14.78 35.98 3.51
N TYR A 40 -14.00 35.41 2.59
CA TYR A 40 -12.57 35.18 2.75
C TYR A 40 -11.80 36.47 3.03
N ASN A 41 -12.03 37.53 2.23
CA ASN A 41 -11.33 38.79 2.43
C ASN A 41 -11.83 39.60 3.65
N GLN A 42 -13.07 39.38 4.11
CA GLN A 42 -13.53 39.91 5.39
C GLN A 42 -12.79 39.27 6.57
N LEU A 43 -12.55 37.95 6.52
CA LEU A 43 -11.73 37.24 7.50
C LEU A 43 -10.28 37.72 7.47
N ARG A 44 -9.68 37.88 6.28
CA ARG A 44 -8.34 38.48 6.16
C ARG A 44 -8.29 39.88 6.75
N ASN A 45 -9.32 40.71 6.50
CA ASN A 45 -9.37 42.05 7.05
C ASN A 45 -9.46 42.06 8.59
N PHE A 46 -10.25 41.15 9.18
CA PHE A 46 -10.31 40.94 10.63
C PHE A 46 -8.93 40.58 11.21
N LEU A 47 -8.18 39.71 10.53
CA LEU A 47 -6.82 39.32 10.89
C LEU A 47 -5.75 40.38 10.55
N ASN A 48 -6.14 41.60 10.15
CA ASN A 48 -5.24 42.66 9.67
C ASN A 48 -4.38 42.27 8.45
N LEU A 49 -4.82 41.29 7.68
CA LEU A 49 -4.22 40.89 6.42
C LEU A 49 -4.82 41.69 5.26
N LYS A 50 -3.99 41.95 4.24
CA LYS A 50 -4.46 42.60 3.01
C LYS A 50 -5.38 41.66 2.24
N PRO A 51 -6.43 42.18 1.56
CA PRO A 51 -7.20 41.41 0.60
C PRO A 51 -6.30 40.86 -0.51
N VAL A 52 -6.63 39.68 -1.02
CA VAL A 52 -5.90 39.00 -2.11
C VAL A 52 -6.85 38.54 -3.21
N SER A 53 -6.32 38.33 -4.42
CA SER A 53 -7.10 37.79 -5.53
C SER A 53 -7.19 36.26 -5.45
N ILE A 54 -8.17 35.66 -6.13
CA ILE A 54 -8.28 34.19 -6.20
C ILE A 54 -7.05 33.57 -6.86
N GLU A 55 -6.45 34.22 -7.85
CA GLU A 55 -5.23 33.73 -8.50
C GLU A 55 -4.03 33.71 -7.55
N ASP A 56 -3.93 34.65 -6.60
CA ASP A 56 -2.90 34.62 -5.56
C ASP A 56 -3.09 33.41 -4.63
N VAL A 57 -4.33 33.12 -4.25
CA VAL A 57 -4.67 31.92 -3.45
C VAL A 57 -4.36 30.65 -4.23
N GLY A 58 -4.66 30.62 -5.54
CA GLY A 58 -4.36 29.48 -6.40
C GLY A 58 -2.86 29.25 -6.54
N ARG A 59 -2.08 30.31 -6.77
CA ARG A 59 -0.62 30.22 -6.81
C ARG A 59 -0.04 29.69 -5.50
N TRP A 60 -0.56 30.15 -4.36
CA TRP A 60 -0.18 29.60 -3.06
C TRP A 60 -0.50 28.11 -2.94
N ALA A 61 -1.68 27.67 -3.37
CA ALA A 61 -2.07 26.26 -3.31
C ALA A 61 -1.16 25.38 -4.18
N PHE A 62 -0.84 25.81 -5.41
CA PHE A 62 0.12 25.13 -6.28
C PHE A 62 1.52 25.08 -5.67
N ALA A 63 2.02 26.20 -5.15
CA ALA A 63 3.33 26.27 -4.51
C ALA A 63 3.42 25.42 -3.23
N SER A 64 2.29 25.25 -2.54
CA SER A 64 2.20 24.45 -1.33
C SER A 64 1.98 22.96 -1.61
N GLY A 65 1.96 22.52 -2.87
CA GLY A 65 1.75 21.11 -3.24
C GLY A 65 0.35 20.59 -2.91
N LEU A 66 -0.63 21.48 -2.82
CA LEU A 66 -2.01 21.16 -2.45
C LEU A 66 -2.89 20.79 -3.66
N THR A 67 -2.31 20.66 -4.85
CA THR A 67 -3.02 20.41 -6.12
C THR A 67 -2.67 19.05 -6.74
N ASN A 68 -3.60 18.45 -7.48
CA ASN A 68 -3.38 17.16 -8.16
C ASN A 68 -2.34 17.24 -9.29
N ASN A 69 -2.18 18.43 -9.88
CA ASN A 69 -1.16 18.73 -10.87
C ASN A 69 -0.02 19.54 -10.24
N THR A 70 1.20 19.30 -10.72
CA THR A 70 2.41 19.98 -10.25
C THR A 70 2.55 21.40 -10.78
N THR A 71 1.84 21.76 -11.87
CA THR A 71 1.85 23.11 -12.44
C THR A 71 0.47 23.53 -12.95
N ALA A 72 0.14 24.82 -12.82
CA ALA A 72 -1.11 25.39 -13.27
C ALA A 72 -1.16 25.59 -14.79
N SER A 73 -2.33 25.39 -15.41
CA SER A 73 -2.56 25.65 -16.82
C SER A 73 -3.92 26.30 -17.08
N GLY A 74 -4.04 27.15 -18.10
CA GLY A 74 -5.32 27.77 -18.47
C GLY A 74 -5.91 28.62 -17.33
N GLN A 75 -7.05 28.19 -16.78
CA GLN A 75 -7.77 28.85 -15.69
C GLN A 75 -7.61 28.14 -14.33
N ASP A 76 -6.68 27.18 -14.22
CA ASP A 76 -6.45 26.40 -12.99
C ASP A 76 -6.15 27.29 -11.77
N GLU A 77 -5.35 28.36 -11.90
CA GLU A 77 -5.05 29.27 -10.76
C GLU A 77 -6.31 29.92 -10.19
N ALA A 78 -7.23 30.37 -11.05
CA ALA A 78 -8.47 31.01 -10.61
C ALA A 78 -9.47 29.98 -10.02
N GLY A 79 -9.60 28.81 -10.65
CA GLY A 79 -10.51 27.75 -10.18
C GLY A 79 -10.06 27.12 -8.86
N VAL A 80 -8.78 26.72 -8.76
CA VAL A 80 -8.17 26.21 -7.51
C VAL A 80 -8.19 27.29 -6.43
N GLY A 81 -7.87 28.53 -6.81
CA GLY A 81 -7.86 29.65 -5.89
C GLY A 81 -9.23 29.96 -5.29
N LEU A 82 -10.30 29.91 -6.09
CA LEU A 82 -11.66 30.08 -5.61
C LEU A 82 -12.07 28.95 -4.65
N TRP A 83 -11.65 27.70 -4.94
CA TRP A 83 -11.94 26.56 -4.09
C TRP A 83 -11.25 26.67 -2.72
N TYR A 84 -9.94 26.99 -2.68
CA TYR A 84 -9.19 27.15 -1.43
C TYR A 84 -9.62 28.40 -0.64
N ALA A 85 -9.97 29.50 -1.31
CA ALA A 85 -10.54 30.67 -0.64
C ALA A 85 -11.87 30.34 0.05
N MET A 86 -12.70 29.51 -0.58
CA MET A 86 -13.95 29.01 0.02
C MET A 86 -13.68 28.15 1.25
N GLN A 87 -12.74 27.19 1.20
CA GLN A 87 -12.41 26.35 2.36
C GLN A 87 -11.84 27.16 3.54
N GLY A 88 -10.92 28.09 3.27
CA GLY A 88 -10.40 28.98 4.30
C GLY A 88 -11.49 29.86 4.93
N ALA A 89 -12.43 30.37 4.13
CA ALA A 89 -13.55 31.17 4.64
C ALA A 89 -14.59 30.36 5.42
N LYS A 90 -14.69 29.04 5.18
CA LYS A 90 -15.58 28.15 5.94
C LYS A 90 -15.08 27.86 7.34
N VAL A 91 -13.77 27.67 7.50
CA VAL A 91 -13.19 27.08 8.72
C VAL A 91 -12.22 28.02 9.44
N GLY A 92 -11.39 28.79 8.73
CA GLY A 92 -10.26 29.52 9.30
C GLY A 92 -10.60 30.71 10.22
N TRP A 93 -11.87 30.96 10.50
CA TRP A 93 -12.33 31.97 11.48
C TRP A 93 -12.64 31.38 12.86
N ILE A 94 -12.70 30.05 12.97
CA ILE A 94 -12.96 29.34 14.21
C ILE A 94 -11.72 29.48 15.10
N ALA A 95 -11.93 29.76 16.38
CA ALA A 95 -10.85 29.83 17.36
C ALA A 95 -10.29 28.43 17.64
N ASP A 96 -8.96 28.32 17.76
CA ASP A 96 -8.25 27.04 17.85
C ASP A 96 -8.81 26.14 18.96
N GLN A 97 -9.01 26.70 20.16
CA GLN A 97 -9.55 25.98 21.32
C GLN A 97 -11.01 25.54 21.19
N ALA A 98 -11.75 26.12 20.24
CA ALA A 98 -13.16 25.80 19.99
C ALA A 98 -13.33 24.79 18.85
N PHE A 99 -12.29 24.57 18.05
CA PHE A 99 -12.34 23.69 16.91
C PHE A 99 -12.45 22.22 17.33
N HIS A 100 -13.33 21.50 16.65
CA HIS A 100 -13.44 20.06 16.58
C HIS A 100 -14.23 19.74 15.29
N PRO A 101 -13.96 18.63 14.60
CA PRO A 101 -14.58 18.33 13.31
C PRO A 101 -16.11 18.43 13.32
N GLU A 102 -16.80 17.97 14.37
CA GLU A 102 -18.28 17.89 14.39
C GLU A 102 -18.93 19.28 14.35
N LEU A 103 -18.22 20.30 14.83
CA LEU A 103 -18.65 21.69 14.76
C LEU A 103 -18.85 22.15 13.31
N LEU A 104 -17.98 21.72 12.39
CA LEU A 104 -18.08 22.08 10.97
C LEU A 104 -19.37 21.53 10.37
N ALA A 105 -19.64 20.25 10.63
CA ALA A 105 -20.85 19.60 10.14
C ALA A 105 -22.12 20.26 10.71
N ASP A 106 -22.12 20.61 12.00
CA ASP A 106 -23.23 21.30 12.65
C ASP A 106 -23.49 22.69 12.08
N LEU A 107 -22.43 23.49 11.87
CA LEU A 107 -22.52 24.82 11.26
C LEU A 107 -23.05 24.75 9.83
N GLN A 108 -22.56 23.82 9.02
CA GLN A 108 -23.00 23.64 7.64
C GLN A 108 -24.45 23.13 7.57
N ARG A 109 -24.85 22.23 8.47
CA ARG A 109 -26.23 21.76 8.57
C ARG A 109 -27.17 22.88 9.00
N LEU A 110 -26.81 23.68 9.99
CA LEU A 110 -27.59 24.84 10.42
C LEU A 110 -27.69 25.90 9.32
N ALA A 111 -26.60 26.16 8.58
CA ALA A 111 -26.61 27.11 7.48
C ALA A 111 -27.57 26.70 6.36
N ARG A 112 -27.70 25.39 6.10
CA ARG A 112 -28.54 24.84 5.02
C ARG A 112 -29.98 24.53 5.44
N LEU A 113 -30.21 24.03 6.65
CA LEU A 113 -31.51 23.53 7.11
C LEU A 113 -32.14 24.37 8.23
N GLY A 114 -31.37 25.24 8.88
CA GLY A 114 -31.78 26.05 10.04
C GLY A 114 -32.01 27.53 9.72
N ASP A 115 -32.24 28.32 10.78
CA ASP A 115 -32.41 29.77 10.67
C ASP A 115 -31.03 30.48 10.67
N PRO A 116 -30.79 31.48 9.80
CA PRO A 116 -29.61 32.34 9.86
C PRO A 116 -29.25 32.86 11.25
N ALA A 117 -30.24 33.14 12.11
CA ALA A 117 -30.00 33.58 13.49
C ALA A 117 -29.33 32.50 14.34
N ASP A 118 -29.66 31.22 14.12
CA ASP A 118 -29.07 30.08 14.84
C ASP A 118 -27.62 29.84 14.40
N VAL A 119 -27.34 30.05 13.10
CA VAL A 119 -25.96 30.02 12.57
C VAL A 119 -25.12 31.07 13.28
N LEU A 120 -25.59 32.32 13.33
CA LEU A 120 -24.86 33.41 14.00
C LEU A 120 -24.73 33.20 15.51
N ALA A 121 -25.73 32.58 16.15
CA ALA A 121 -25.68 32.27 17.57
C ALA A 121 -24.67 31.16 17.89
N LEU A 122 -24.49 30.17 17.01
CA LEU A 122 -23.44 29.15 17.15
C LEU A 122 -22.07 29.74 16.80
N SER A 123 -21.96 30.50 15.71
CA SER A 123 -20.68 31.10 15.29
C SER A 123 -20.07 32.01 16.36
N ARG A 124 -20.86 32.85 17.04
CA ARG A 124 -20.37 33.70 18.16
C ARG A 124 -19.81 32.92 19.37
N ARG A 125 -20.05 31.61 19.46
CA ARG A 125 -19.52 30.78 20.56
C ARG A 125 -18.15 30.19 20.24
N VAL A 126 -17.77 30.20 18.97
CA VAL A 126 -16.61 29.46 18.46
C VAL A 126 -15.72 30.32 17.58
N ASP A 127 -16.08 31.57 17.33
CA ASP A 127 -15.29 32.48 16.53
C ASP A 127 -14.05 32.96 17.26
N GLN A 128 -13.06 33.42 16.50
CA GLN A 128 -11.99 34.23 17.05
C GLN A 128 -12.59 35.53 17.57
N ASP A 129 -12.49 35.73 18.89
CA ASP A 129 -13.15 36.79 19.67
C ASP A 129 -13.41 38.08 18.86
N GLY A 130 -14.66 38.25 18.39
CA GLY A 130 -15.12 39.46 17.70
C GLY A 130 -15.22 39.38 16.18
N PHE A 131 -15.00 38.22 15.56
CA PHE A 131 -15.11 38.07 14.11
C PHE A 131 -16.56 38.25 13.61
N ILE A 132 -17.55 37.71 14.33
CA ILE A 132 -18.95 37.90 13.92
C ILE A 132 -19.38 39.36 14.05
N GLU A 133 -18.98 40.05 15.10
CA GLU A 133 -19.19 41.50 15.25
C GLU A 133 -18.51 42.29 14.12
N HIS A 134 -17.32 41.86 13.69
CA HIS A 134 -16.64 42.43 12.53
C HIS A 134 -17.47 42.28 11.25
N LEU A 135 -18.02 41.08 10.99
CA LEU A 135 -18.91 40.86 9.84
C LEU A 135 -20.18 41.72 9.90
N GLU A 136 -20.78 41.91 11.08
CA GLU A 136 -21.95 42.79 11.25
C GLU A 136 -21.61 44.25 10.96
N ALA A 137 -20.45 44.72 11.41
CA ALA A 137 -19.99 46.09 11.17
C ALA A 137 -19.63 46.37 9.69
N HIS A 138 -19.21 45.34 8.95
CA HIS A 138 -18.71 45.48 7.58
C HIS A 138 -19.60 44.82 6.51
N GLY A 139 -20.82 44.39 6.89
CA GLY A 139 -21.80 43.82 5.96
C GLY A 139 -21.42 42.46 5.37
N GLY A 140 -20.65 41.66 6.09
CA GLY A 140 -20.13 40.35 5.62
C GLY A 140 -21.02 39.14 5.95
N ILE A 141 -22.10 39.32 6.70
CA ILE A 141 -22.93 38.23 7.25
C ILE A 141 -23.57 37.36 6.16
N GLU A 142 -24.11 37.98 5.11
CA GLU A 142 -24.77 37.23 4.02
C GLU A 142 -23.78 36.34 3.27
N ALA A 143 -22.64 36.91 2.85
CA ALA A 143 -21.58 36.17 2.17
C ALA A 143 -21.01 35.04 3.06
N PHE A 144 -20.85 35.28 4.36
CA PHE A 144 -20.41 34.27 5.32
C PHE A 144 -21.37 33.07 5.38
N ILE A 145 -22.66 33.31 5.59
CA ILE A 145 -23.67 32.25 5.67
C ILE A 145 -23.78 31.51 4.33
N ASN A 146 -23.74 32.23 3.20
CA ASN A 146 -23.79 31.62 1.88
C ASN A 146 -22.54 30.77 1.60
N THR A 147 -21.37 31.16 2.09
CA THR A 147 -20.14 30.38 1.97
C THR A 147 -20.21 29.06 2.75
N LEU A 148 -20.76 29.05 3.97
CA LEU A 148 -21.00 27.83 4.73
C LEU A 148 -21.92 26.84 4.01
N ARG A 149 -22.83 27.35 3.17
CA ARG A 149 -23.72 26.54 2.33
C ARG A 149 -23.03 25.95 1.11
N MET A 150 -21.90 26.46 0.64
CA MET A 150 -21.28 25.99 -0.62
C MET A 150 -20.82 24.53 -0.53
N GLU A 151 -20.90 23.78 -1.62
CA GLU A 151 -20.52 22.36 -1.67
C GLU A 151 -19.12 22.16 -2.26
N PRO A 152 -18.13 21.63 -1.49
CA PRO A 152 -16.76 21.43 -1.99
C PRO A 152 -16.65 20.53 -3.24
N HIS A 153 -17.57 19.58 -3.40
CA HIS A 153 -17.65 18.71 -4.58
C HIS A 153 -18.25 19.38 -5.83
N TYR A 154 -18.81 20.58 -5.71
CA TYR A 154 -19.51 21.24 -6.82
C TYR A 154 -18.57 21.53 -8.00
N GLY A 155 -18.98 21.09 -9.20
CA GLY A 155 -18.21 21.27 -10.43
C GLY A 155 -16.98 20.35 -10.55
N GLY A 156 -16.77 19.40 -9.62
CA GLY A 156 -15.69 18.41 -9.69
C GLY A 156 -14.27 18.98 -9.50
N TRP A 157 -14.15 20.25 -9.10
CA TRP A 157 -12.88 20.97 -8.96
C TRP A 157 -11.97 20.38 -7.89
N MET A 158 -12.55 19.96 -6.77
CA MET A 158 -11.88 19.21 -5.70
C MET A 158 -11.10 18.02 -6.30
N HIS A 159 -11.81 17.05 -6.89
CA HIS A 159 -11.25 15.84 -7.51
C HIS A 159 -10.35 16.05 -8.71
N SER A 160 -10.65 17.05 -9.52
CA SER A 160 -9.91 17.24 -10.76
C SER A 160 -8.61 18.03 -10.56
N ARG A 161 -8.54 18.91 -9.55
CA ARG A 161 -7.48 19.92 -9.46
C ARG A 161 -7.03 20.27 -8.04
N ALA A 162 -7.95 20.39 -7.09
CA ALA A 162 -7.68 21.09 -5.84
C ALA A 162 -7.25 20.20 -4.65
N HIS A 163 -6.94 18.90 -4.79
CA HIS A 163 -6.47 18.09 -3.65
C HIS A 163 -5.25 17.21 -3.93
N GLY A 164 -4.06 17.81 -3.91
CA GLY A 164 -2.81 17.05 -3.95
C GLY A 164 -2.67 16.07 -2.78
N TRP A 165 -1.84 15.06 -2.97
CA TRP A 165 -1.54 14.01 -1.98
C TRP A 165 -0.51 14.48 -0.93
N ARG A 166 -0.52 15.77 -0.56
CA ARG A 166 0.37 16.32 0.47
C ARG A 166 0.04 15.68 1.81
N THR A 167 1.01 15.00 2.40
CA THR A 167 0.89 14.41 3.73
C THR A 167 0.71 15.49 4.80
N ILE A 168 -0.24 15.26 5.69
CA ILE A 168 -0.51 15.96 6.94
C ILE A 168 -0.16 14.99 8.09
N GLU A 169 -0.20 15.45 9.34
CA GLU A 169 0.04 14.61 10.52
C GLU A 169 -0.85 13.36 10.53
N GLY A 170 -0.35 12.25 11.10
CA GLY A 170 -1.13 11.03 11.30
C GLY A 170 -1.35 10.19 10.04
N GLY A 171 -0.67 10.47 8.92
CA GLY A 171 -0.82 9.73 7.67
C GLY A 171 -2.02 10.17 6.83
N ALA A 172 -2.81 11.15 7.31
CA ALA A 172 -3.80 11.83 6.50
C ALA A 172 -3.12 12.64 5.40
N ILE A 173 -3.81 12.81 4.28
CA ILE A 173 -3.42 13.74 3.21
C ILE A 173 -4.33 14.96 3.21
N ALA A 174 -3.89 16.04 2.55
CA ALA A 174 -4.69 17.26 2.39
C ALA A 174 -6.10 16.98 1.81
N HIS A 175 -6.23 15.96 0.95
CA HIS A 175 -7.52 15.45 0.49
C HIS A 175 -8.45 15.08 1.67
N ASP A 176 -7.97 14.27 2.61
CA ASP A 176 -8.76 13.75 3.72
C ASP A 176 -9.21 14.89 4.64
N VAL A 177 -8.29 15.79 5.01
CA VAL A 177 -8.59 16.95 5.88
C VAL A 177 -9.63 17.87 5.24
N ASN A 178 -9.56 18.08 3.93
CA ASN A 178 -10.55 18.87 3.20
C ASN A 178 -11.96 18.25 3.21
N HIS A 179 -12.08 16.92 3.28
CA HIS A 179 -13.38 16.23 3.37
C HIS A 179 -14.10 16.42 4.71
N LEU A 180 -13.43 16.94 5.75
CA LEU A 180 -14.10 17.30 7.00
C LEU A 180 -15.19 18.39 6.80
N THR A 181 -15.15 19.10 5.67
CA THR A 181 -16.12 20.12 5.27
C THR A 181 -17.27 19.57 4.40
N VAL A 182 -17.40 18.24 4.29
CA VAL A 182 -18.39 17.58 3.42
C VAL A 182 -19.44 16.86 4.28
N LEU A 183 -20.71 17.01 3.90
CA LEU A 183 -21.85 16.29 4.49
C LEU A 183 -22.30 15.17 3.54
N SER A 184 -23.03 14.17 4.05
CA SER A 184 -23.71 13.17 3.21
C SER A 184 -24.62 13.82 2.17
N HIS A 185 -24.98 13.05 1.15
CA HIS A 185 -25.86 13.52 0.08
C HIS A 185 -27.15 14.17 0.61
N ASP A 186 -27.78 13.57 1.61
CA ASP A 186 -29.00 14.06 2.27
C ASP A 186 -28.77 15.18 3.31
N GLN A 187 -27.51 15.59 3.48
CA GLN A 187 -27.03 16.66 4.37
C GLN A 187 -27.25 16.38 5.87
N THR A 188 -27.43 15.11 6.25
CA THR A 188 -27.71 14.75 7.64
C THR A 188 -26.48 14.25 8.40
N ARG A 189 -25.53 13.60 7.74
CA ARG A 189 -24.36 12.95 8.34
C ARG A 189 -23.06 13.73 8.05
N SER A 190 -22.17 13.76 9.03
CA SER A 190 -20.87 14.45 8.98
C SER A 190 -19.77 13.60 8.34
N PHE A 191 -18.79 14.25 7.69
CA PHE A 191 -17.54 13.65 7.18
C PHE A 191 -17.72 12.51 6.19
N MET A 192 -18.80 12.59 5.43
CA MET A 192 -19.14 11.57 4.46
C MET A 192 -18.53 11.96 3.13
N ASN A 193 -17.89 11.00 2.48
CA ASN A 193 -17.60 11.08 1.07
C ASN A 193 -18.94 11.04 0.33
N ASP A 194 -19.39 12.21 -0.09
CA ASP A 194 -20.71 12.50 -0.67
C ASP A 194 -21.09 11.61 -1.87
N THR A 195 -20.10 10.99 -2.52
CA THR A 195 -20.31 10.07 -3.65
C THR A 195 -20.62 8.64 -3.21
N PHE A 196 -20.21 8.25 -2.00
CA PHE A 196 -20.29 6.87 -1.53
C PHE A 196 -21.05 6.72 -0.19
N ASP A 197 -21.28 7.82 0.53
CA ASP A 197 -21.70 7.84 1.94
C ASP A 197 -20.70 7.08 2.86
N TRP A 198 -19.40 7.25 2.61
CA TRP A 198 -18.31 6.64 3.40
C TRP A 198 -17.63 7.65 4.34
N PRO A 199 -17.43 7.33 5.63
CA PRO A 199 -16.71 8.22 6.55
C PRO A 199 -15.22 8.35 6.18
N GLN A 200 -14.63 9.52 6.39
CA GLN A 200 -13.20 9.78 6.13
C GLN A 200 -12.37 9.66 7.41
N TRP A 201 -11.90 8.45 7.73
CA TRP A 201 -11.24 8.15 9.01
C TRP A 201 -9.86 8.79 9.20
N PRO A 202 -8.94 8.84 8.21
CA PRO A 202 -7.61 9.43 8.43
C PRO A 202 -7.68 10.89 8.88
N ALA A 203 -8.63 11.67 8.37
CA ALA A 203 -8.82 13.07 8.74
C ALA A 203 -9.32 13.28 10.17
N LEU A 204 -10.10 12.33 10.70
CA LEU A 204 -10.63 12.37 12.07
C LEU A 204 -9.57 11.97 13.10
N GLU A 205 -8.46 11.40 12.66
CA GLU A 205 -7.31 11.05 13.50
C GLU A 205 -6.25 12.16 13.54
N VAL A 206 -6.39 13.18 12.67
CA VAL A 206 -5.54 14.38 12.71
C VAL A 206 -5.93 15.22 13.93
N PRO A 207 -4.97 15.66 14.76
CA PRO A 207 -5.29 16.51 15.91
C PRO A 207 -6.05 17.78 15.49
N ASP A 208 -7.06 18.14 16.27
CA ASP A 208 -7.90 19.33 16.04
C ASP A 208 -7.07 20.60 15.77
N SER A 209 -5.96 20.77 16.50
CA SER A 209 -5.02 21.88 16.32
C SER A 209 -4.35 21.90 14.95
N VAL A 210 -4.00 20.73 14.41
CA VAL A 210 -3.37 20.60 13.09
C VAL A 210 -4.41 20.82 11.99
N VAL A 211 -5.64 20.34 12.19
CA VAL A 211 -6.75 20.58 11.25
C VAL A 211 -7.09 22.07 11.17
N ILE A 212 -7.24 22.76 12.32
CA ILE A 212 -7.55 24.19 12.30
C ILE A 212 -6.39 25.00 11.73
N ASP A 213 -5.14 24.68 12.07
CA ASP A 213 -3.94 25.33 11.50
C ASP A 213 -3.87 25.15 9.98
N TYR A 214 -4.21 23.96 9.48
CA TYR A 214 -4.32 23.68 8.05
C TYR A 214 -5.33 24.61 7.37
N PHE A 215 -6.54 24.78 7.91
CA PHE A 215 -7.53 25.68 7.31
C PHE A 215 -7.18 27.18 7.48
N GLN A 216 -6.57 27.57 8.60
CA GLN A 216 -6.10 28.94 8.83
C GLN A 216 -4.93 29.31 7.91
N SER A 217 -4.07 28.35 7.56
CA SER A 217 -3.00 28.56 6.58
C SER A 217 -3.52 29.02 5.21
N MET A 218 -4.71 28.56 4.81
CA MET A 218 -5.36 28.98 3.57
C MET A 218 -5.72 30.47 3.63
N VAL A 219 -5.99 31.01 4.82
CA VAL A 219 -6.37 32.40 5.06
C VAL A 219 -5.15 33.29 5.17
N THR A 220 -4.06 32.82 5.77
CA THR A 220 -2.80 33.57 5.91
C THR A 220 -1.91 33.44 4.67
N LEU A 221 -2.12 32.42 3.85
CA LEU A 221 -1.22 31.93 2.80
C LEU A 221 0.14 31.49 3.37
N SER A 222 0.13 30.89 4.56
CA SER A 222 1.30 30.30 5.22
C SER A 222 1.43 28.80 4.90
N ASP A 223 2.39 28.12 5.54
CA ASP A 223 2.54 26.68 5.34
C ASP A 223 1.34 25.90 5.93
N PRO A 224 0.68 25.02 5.13
CA PRO A 224 -0.48 24.24 5.56
C PRO A 224 -0.19 23.09 6.53
N THR A 225 1.07 22.75 6.79
CA THR A 225 1.48 21.77 7.81
C THR A 225 1.84 22.41 9.15
N GLY A 226 1.31 23.62 9.38
CA GLY A 226 1.78 24.59 10.36
C GLY A 226 2.00 24.05 11.78
N SER A 227 3.21 24.27 12.28
CA SER A 227 3.49 24.41 13.70
C SER A 227 3.16 25.87 14.06
N GLY A 228 2.00 26.11 14.69
CA GLY A 228 1.45 27.44 14.96
C GLY A 228 2.40 28.45 15.66
N PRO A 229 2.36 29.75 15.30
CA PRO A 229 3.14 30.84 15.90
C PRO A 229 2.25 31.84 16.71
N ASP A 230 2.68 32.22 17.91
CA ASP A 230 2.26 33.48 18.52
C ASP A 230 3.32 34.56 18.26
N GLY A 231 3.03 35.49 17.35
CA GLY A 231 3.68 36.81 17.31
C GLY A 231 4.17 37.30 15.96
N VAL A 232 3.27 37.93 15.20
CA VAL A 232 3.62 38.90 14.14
C VAL A 232 3.90 40.26 14.79
N ASP A 233 4.97 40.96 14.38
CA ASP A 233 5.01 42.43 14.40
C ASP A 233 5.71 42.95 13.11
N PRO A 234 5.25 44.05 12.47
CA PRO A 234 5.53 44.35 11.07
C PRO A 234 6.50 45.53 10.82
N SER A 235 6.98 45.63 9.56
CA SER A 235 7.49 46.82 8.82
C SER A 235 9.03 46.84 8.50
N PRO A 236 9.55 47.63 7.52
CA PRO A 236 9.71 47.20 6.11
C PRO A 236 11.07 47.54 5.40
N GLN A 237 11.37 46.79 4.30
CA GLN A 237 12.25 47.11 3.12
C GLN A 237 13.81 47.22 3.30
N PRO A 238 14.71 47.20 2.25
CA PRO A 238 14.63 46.88 0.79
C PRO A 238 15.82 46.00 0.20
N GLN A 239 15.79 45.67 -1.12
CA GLN A 239 16.86 44.97 -1.92
C GLN A 239 18.17 45.78 -2.13
N PRO A 240 19.33 45.13 -2.40
CA PRO A 240 19.96 45.21 -3.76
C PRO A 240 20.84 44.00 -4.23
N SER A 241 21.23 44.00 -5.52
CA SER A 241 22.01 43.00 -6.30
C SER A 241 23.56 43.29 -6.35
N PRO A 242 24.42 42.64 -7.19
CA PRO A 242 25.41 41.58 -6.84
C PRO A 242 26.91 41.89 -7.17
N GLN A 243 27.91 41.16 -6.60
CA GLN A 243 29.31 41.00 -7.14
C GLN A 243 30.23 40.03 -6.30
N PRO A 244 31.45 39.60 -6.73
CA PRO A 244 31.84 38.43 -7.56
C PRO A 244 32.82 37.39 -6.89
N GLN A 245 33.03 36.21 -7.50
CA GLN A 245 33.95 35.13 -7.04
C GLN A 245 35.45 35.30 -7.42
N PRO A 246 36.40 34.74 -6.63
CA PRO A 246 37.77 34.40 -7.06
C PRO A 246 38.17 32.90 -6.95
N GLN A 247 39.18 32.48 -7.75
CA GLN A 247 39.79 31.13 -7.88
C GLN A 247 41.26 31.09 -7.33
N PRO A 248 41.96 29.93 -7.19
CA PRO A 248 42.64 29.50 -5.94
C PRO A 248 44.18 29.25 -6.00
N GLN A 249 44.80 28.87 -4.87
CA GLN A 249 46.18 28.31 -4.72
C GLN A 249 46.25 27.15 -3.67
N PRO A 250 47.30 26.29 -3.67
CA PRO A 250 47.26 24.88 -3.23
C PRO A 250 47.84 24.62 -1.82
N ASP A 251 47.32 23.59 -1.11
CA ASP A 251 47.85 23.10 0.17
C ASP A 251 47.70 21.55 0.35
N ASP A 252 48.57 21.03 1.22
CA ASP A 252 49.10 19.66 1.45
C ASP A 252 48.11 18.61 2.03
N ASN A 253 46.88 18.53 1.54
CA ASN A 253 45.83 17.65 2.08
C ASN A 253 45.85 16.21 1.53
N THR A 254 45.81 15.21 2.41
CA THR A 254 45.69 13.76 2.06
C THR A 254 44.24 13.27 1.92
N LEU A 255 43.28 14.10 2.30
CA LEU A 255 41.84 13.87 2.13
C LEU A 255 41.24 15.08 1.42
N ASP A 256 40.58 14.83 0.29
CA ASP A 256 39.70 15.78 -0.38
C ASP A 256 38.26 15.57 0.12
N VAL A 257 37.50 16.65 0.29
CA VAL A 257 36.21 16.62 0.98
C VAL A 257 35.13 17.28 0.12
N GLN A 258 34.07 16.53 -0.16
CA GLN A 258 32.88 17.05 -0.82
C GLN A 258 31.68 16.89 0.10
N ILE A 259 30.86 17.95 0.20
CA ILE A 259 29.64 17.99 1.01
C ILE A 259 28.48 18.21 0.05
N ASN A 260 27.53 17.28 0.07
CA ASN A 260 26.23 17.43 -0.57
C ASN A 260 25.15 17.03 0.43
N GLY A 261 23.89 17.21 0.06
CA GLY A 261 22.78 16.76 0.88
C GLY A 261 21.52 17.50 0.52
N ASP A 262 20.49 17.28 1.31
CA ASP A 262 19.19 17.87 1.12
C ASP A 262 18.71 18.50 2.43
N LEU A 263 18.26 19.75 2.32
CA LEU A 263 17.53 20.42 3.37
C LEU A 263 16.12 19.87 3.41
N TRP A 264 15.63 19.66 4.62
CA TRP A 264 14.23 19.30 4.86
C TRP A 264 13.77 19.98 6.14
N TRP A 265 12.48 19.95 6.45
CA TRP A 265 11.89 20.85 7.43
C TRP A 265 12.60 20.85 8.80
N ASN A 266 13.18 22.00 9.21
CA ASN A 266 13.97 22.21 10.42
C ASN A 266 15.19 21.27 10.62
N GLY A 267 15.60 20.58 9.57
CA GLY A 267 16.76 19.71 9.57
C GLY A 267 17.42 19.64 8.20
N PHE A 268 18.31 18.67 8.06
CA PHE A 268 18.97 18.39 6.80
C PHE A 268 19.57 16.99 6.86
N THR A 269 19.75 16.38 5.70
CA THR A 269 20.60 15.21 5.52
C THR A 269 21.87 15.69 4.83
N ALA A 270 23.02 15.40 5.41
CA ALA A 270 24.31 15.74 4.85
C ALA A 270 25.10 14.48 4.51
N ASP A 271 25.63 14.43 3.29
CA ASP A 271 26.58 13.42 2.81
C ASP A 271 27.97 14.03 2.67
N ILE A 272 28.90 13.54 3.47
CA ILE A 272 30.30 13.98 3.44
C ILE A 272 31.15 12.90 2.79
N THR A 273 31.64 13.19 1.59
CA THR A 273 32.50 12.28 0.82
C THR A 273 33.96 12.66 1.01
N LEU A 274 34.73 11.75 1.59
CA LEU A 274 36.15 11.89 1.90
C LEU A 274 36.98 11.03 0.94
N THR A 275 37.78 11.66 0.08
CA THR A 275 38.61 10.98 -0.93
C THR A 275 40.08 11.01 -0.54
N ASN A 276 40.73 9.84 -0.46
CA ASN A 276 42.16 9.79 -0.17
C ASN A 276 42.99 10.18 -1.40
N THR A 277 43.56 11.38 -1.37
CA THR A 277 44.39 11.94 -2.45
C THR A 277 45.86 11.58 -2.34
N SER A 278 46.27 10.90 -1.26
CA SER A 278 47.64 10.44 -1.07
C SER A 278 47.95 9.16 -1.85
N ASP A 279 49.23 8.84 -1.98
CA ASP A 279 49.71 7.60 -2.60
C ASP A 279 49.69 6.39 -1.64
N LYS A 280 49.21 6.57 -0.40
CA LYS A 280 49.17 5.54 0.64
C LYS A 280 47.77 5.33 1.19
N ARG A 281 47.47 4.10 1.58
CA ARG A 281 46.17 3.78 2.23
C ARG A 281 46.07 4.49 3.58
N LEU A 282 44.95 5.14 3.83
CA LEU A 282 44.56 5.60 5.17
C LEU A 282 43.93 4.43 5.92
N ASN A 283 44.51 4.05 7.06
CA ASN A 283 43.99 2.98 7.93
C ASN A 283 43.17 3.52 9.09
N ASP A 284 43.22 4.84 9.28
CA ASP A 284 42.48 5.64 10.24
C ASP A 284 42.39 7.05 9.64
N TRP A 285 41.28 7.72 9.86
CA TRP A 285 41.11 9.12 9.46
C TRP A 285 40.19 9.82 10.45
N THR A 286 40.45 11.12 10.62
CA THR A 286 39.60 12.02 11.40
C THR A 286 39.45 13.31 10.63
N TRP A 287 38.23 13.83 10.55
CA TRP A 287 37.96 15.11 9.94
C TRP A 287 37.03 15.92 10.84
N SER A 288 37.36 17.19 11.06
CA SER A 288 36.59 18.07 11.95
C SER A 288 36.14 19.32 11.22
N PHE A 289 34.91 19.74 11.51
CA PHE A 289 34.31 20.94 10.97
C PHE A 289 33.50 21.68 12.03
N THR A 290 33.22 22.96 11.78
CA THR A 290 32.40 23.78 12.68
C THR A 290 31.07 24.06 11.98
N SER A 291 29.96 23.91 12.70
CA SER A 291 28.62 24.17 12.17
C SER A 291 27.82 24.93 13.23
N PRO A 292 26.94 25.87 12.86
CA PRO A 292 25.96 26.37 13.80
C PRO A 292 24.89 25.31 14.11
N HIS A 293 24.77 24.25 13.30
CA HIS A 293 23.74 23.23 13.43
C HIS A 293 24.16 22.08 14.35
N THR A 294 23.19 21.31 14.82
CA THR A 294 23.43 20.11 15.65
C THR A 294 23.18 18.85 14.82
N ILE A 295 23.91 17.77 15.11
CA ILE A 295 23.76 16.48 14.42
C ILE A 295 23.18 15.47 15.40
N SER A 296 22.23 14.66 14.94
CA SER A 296 21.55 13.64 15.75
C SER A 296 21.77 12.24 15.17
N GLY A 297 22.09 11.27 16.04
CA GLY A 297 22.40 9.90 15.65
C GLY A 297 23.90 9.66 15.35
N ASP A 298 24.29 8.39 15.28
CA ASP A 298 25.64 8.00 14.86
C ASP A 298 25.68 7.85 13.33
N PRO A 299 26.59 8.55 12.62
CA PRO A 299 26.72 8.43 11.17
C PRO A 299 27.13 7.02 10.76
N TRP A 300 26.61 6.52 9.63
CA TRP A 300 26.95 5.17 9.19
C TRP A 300 28.41 5.10 8.69
N GLY A 301 29.22 4.18 9.23
CA GLY A 301 30.63 4.01 8.85
C GLY A 301 31.63 4.97 9.52
N ALA A 302 31.18 5.86 10.41
CA ALA A 302 32.04 6.75 11.20
C ALA A 302 31.44 7.05 12.58
N SER A 303 32.26 7.23 13.60
CA SER A 303 31.79 7.77 14.88
C SER A 303 31.79 9.30 14.85
N LEU A 304 30.80 9.91 15.49
CA LEU A 304 30.68 11.36 15.65
C LEU A 304 30.96 11.79 17.09
N SER A 305 31.78 12.82 17.28
CA SER A 305 31.86 13.55 18.54
C SER A 305 31.60 15.04 18.33
N THR A 306 30.78 15.64 19.20
CA THR A 306 30.36 17.05 19.10
C THR A 306 30.78 17.82 20.34
N THR A 307 31.37 19.01 20.15
CA THR A 307 31.73 19.94 21.23
C THR A 307 31.05 21.29 21.01
N ASP A 308 30.25 21.76 21.97
CA ASP A 308 29.67 23.11 21.98
C ASP A 308 30.77 24.16 22.26
N LEU A 309 30.86 25.18 21.40
CA LEU A 309 31.86 26.25 21.49
C LEU A 309 31.36 27.44 22.32
N GLY A 310 30.09 27.46 22.74
CA GLY A 310 29.52 28.44 23.67
C GLY A 310 29.04 29.75 23.04
N ASP A 311 29.10 29.86 21.72
CA ASP A 311 28.65 31.02 20.94
C ASP A 311 27.53 30.69 19.94
N GLY A 312 26.84 29.56 20.16
CA GLY A 312 25.80 29.05 19.26
C GLY A 312 26.34 28.19 18.12
N ARG A 313 27.60 27.74 18.20
CA ARG A 313 28.23 26.86 17.21
C ARG A 313 28.84 25.62 17.85
N PHE A 314 28.94 24.57 17.04
CA PHE A 314 29.40 23.25 17.43
C PHE A 314 30.59 22.82 16.57
N ARG A 315 31.60 22.22 17.19
CA ARG A 315 32.68 21.51 16.49
C ARG A 315 32.34 20.02 16.43
N HIS A 316 32.15 19.51 15.22
CA HIS A 316 31.92 18.10 14.94
C HIS A 316 33.19 17.44 14.46
N THR A 317 33.54 16.29 15.01
CA THR A 317 34.68 15.47 14.58
C THR A 317 34.18 14.08 14.19
N LEU A 318 34.34 13.75 12.91
CA LEU A 318 34.07 12.43 12.34
C LEU A 318 35.36 11.60 12.37
N SER A 319 35.25 10.34 12.81
CA SER A 319 36.36 9.37 12.79
C SER A 319 35.88 8.06 12.18
N GLY A 320 36.59 7.53 11.18
CA GLY A 320 36.15 6.31 10.50
C GLY A 320 36.11 5.09 11.42
N THR A 321 35.03 4.29 11.34
CA THR A 321 34.83 3.06 12.12
C THR A 321 34.38 1.91 11.21
N GLY A 322 34.47 0.67 11.69
CA GLY A 322 34.05 -0.51 10.92
C GLY A 322 34.68 -0.55 9.53
N TRP A 323 33.84 -0.68 8.49
CA TRP A 323 34.26 -0.72 7.09
C TRP A 323 34.70 0.65 6.54
N GLY A 324 34.14 1.76 7.05
CA GLY A 324 34.47 3.14 6.64
C GLY A 324 35.83 3.65 7.14
N ARG A 325 36.48 2.91 8.05
CA ARG A 325 37.79 3.24 8.64
C ARG A 325 38.97 3.25 7.65
N ARG A 326 38.91 2.49 6.55
CA ARG A 326 40.05 2.29 5.63
C ARG A 326 39.77 2.85 4.23
N ILE A 327 40.56 3.82 3.77
CA ILE A 327 40.42 4.43 2.43
C ILE A 327 41.70 4.22 1.60
N LYS A 328 41.62 3.48 0.48
CA LYS A 328 42.76 3.25 -0.43
C LYS A 328 43.11 4.53 -1.22
N PRO A 329 44.34 4.66 -1.76
CA PRO A 329 44.68 5.77 -2.67
C PRO A 329 43.66 5.92 -3.80
N GLY A 330 43.11 7.12 -3.98
CA GLY A 330 42.12 7.45 -5.02
C GLY A 330 40.72 6.85 -4.79
N GLN A 331 40.39 6.38 -3.59
CA GLN A 331 39.05 5.91 -3.22
C GLN A 331 38.40 6.87 -2.23
N SER A 332 37.08 6.77 -2.10
CA SER A 332 36.27 7.64 -1.25
C SER A 332 35.42 6.84 -0.26
N VAL A 333 35.08 7.47 0.86
CA VAL A 333 34.03 7.01 1.76
C VAL A 333 33.03 8.14 1.93
N THR A 334 31.74 7.83 1.89
CA THR A 334 30.66 8.81 2.11
C THR A 334 30.01 8.53 3.44
N VAL A 335 29.90 9.57 4.27
CA VAL A 335 29.31 9.51 5.59
C VAL A 335 28.06 10.38 5.59
N GLY A 336 26.90 9.74 5.69
CA GLY A 336 25.59 10.38 5.76
C GLY A 336 25.13 10.57 7.20
N PHE A 337 24.53 11.72 7.51
CA PHE A 337 23.88 11.96 8.80
C PHE A 337 22.77 13.00 8.70
N ASN A 338 21.83 12.91 9.64
CA ASN A 338 20.75 13.89 9.78
C ASN A 338 21.10 14.91 10.86
N GLY A 339 20.91 16.18 10.57
CA GLY A 339 21.11 17.28 11.51
C GLY A 339 19.87 18.15 11.66
N THR A 340 19.81 18.86 12.78
CA THR A 340 18.77 19.85 13.07
C THR A 340 19.36 21.23 12.87
N GLN A 341 18.72 22.02 12.01
CA GLN A 341 19.23 23.36 11.70
C GLN A 341 18.95 24.30 12.89
N GLN A 342 20.00 24.85 13.50
CA GLN A 342 19.87 25.86 14.58
C GLN A 342 19.80 27.29 14.06
N VAL A 343 20.18 27.49 12.81
CA VAL A 343 20.02 28.72 12.04
C VAL A 343 19.27 28.31 10.79
N ASP A 344 18.32 29.13 10.35
CA ASP A 344 17.54 28.83 9.16
C ASP A 344 18.44 28.90 7.91
N ILE A 345 18.63 27.75 7.26
CA ILE A 345 19.38 27.57 6.02
C ILE A 345 18.46 27.17 4.86
N GLY A 346 17.15 27.20 5.07
CA GLY A 346 16.13 26.77 4.12
C GLY A 346 15.44 25.48 4.56
N GLN A 347 14.21 25.32 4.08
CA GLN A 347 13.31 24.24 4.49
C GLN A 347 13.22 23.11 3.45
N ASN A 348 13.71 23.36 2.23
CA ASN A 348 13.82 22.42 1.12
C ASN A 348 14.82 22.97 0.10
N GLY A 349 15.67 22.11 -0.46
CA GLY A 349 16.71 22.47 -1.42
C GLY A 349 18.00 21.69 -1.17
N GLN A 350 18.99 21.84 -2.03
CA GLN A 350 20.28 21.18 -1.81
C GLN A 350 21.03 21.83 -0.66
N LEU A 351 21.47 20.99 0.29
CA LEU A 351 22.48 21.35 1.27
C LEU A 351 23.87 21.25 0.60
N ASP A 352 24.68 22.30 0.75
CA ASP A 352 26.08 22.29 0.37
C ASP A 352 26.98 22.77 1.52
N ALA A 353 28.30 22.80 1.27
CA ALA A 353 29.28 23.22 2.27
C ALA A 353 29.02 24.63 2.83
N SER A 354 28.44 25.55 2.05
CA SER A 354 28.19 26.92 2.49
C SER A 354 26.98 27.05 3.43
N LEU A 355 26.07 26.07 3.37
CA LEU A 355 24.91 25.98 4.25
C LEU A 355 25.20 25.12 5.49
N LEU A 356 26.10 24.14 5.39
CA LEU A 356 26.44 23.28 6.53
C LEU A 356 27.55 23.86 7.44
N LEU A 357 28.50 24.61 6.89
CA LEU A 357 29.71 25.06 7.61
C LEU A 357 29.60 26.53 8.04
N ALA A 358 30.13 26.87 9.21
CA ALA A 358 30.29 28.29 9.61
C ALA A 358 31.39 29.01 8.78
N ASP A 359 31.29 30.33 8.59
CA ASP A 359 32.19 31.15 7.72
C ASP A 359 33.70 31.06 8.04
N ASP A 360 34.06 30.72 9.28
CA ASP A 360 35.41 30.51 9.78
C ASP A 360 35.77 29.02 9.95
N SER A 361 34.92 28.13 9.43
CA SER A 361 35.22 26.70 9.34
C SER A 361 36.38 26.50 8.40
N PRO A 362 37.50 25.91 8.87
CA PRO A 362 38.58 25.60 7.97
C PRO A 362 38.07 24.52 7.00
N ILE A 363 37.95 24.84 5.72
CA ILE A 363 37.69 23.88 4.64
C ILE A 363 38.93 22.98 4.41
N GLN A 364 39.92 23.03 5.31
CA GLN A 364 41.09 22.16 5.30
C GLN A 364 41.31 21.51 6.68
N PRO A 365 41.60 20.20 6.72
CA PRO A 365 41.90 19.49 7.96
C PRO A 365 43.12 20.10 8.66
N GLN A 366 42.94 20.48 9.93
CA GLN A 366 44.05 20.87 10.79
C GLN A 366 44.78 19.62 11.33
N PRO A 367 46.12 19.55 11.29
CA PRO A 367 46.86 18.45 11.89
C PRO A 367 46.62 18.41 13.41
N ALA A 368 46.41 17.21 13.94
CA ALA A 368 46.14 16.97 15.35
C ALA A 368 47.22 17.60 16.27
N PRO A 369 46.84 18.14 17.46
CA PRO A 369 47.82 18.62 18.41
C PRO A 369 48.75 17.47 18.83
N SER A 370 50.06 17.70 18.71
CA SER A 370 51.07 16.73 19.10
C SER A 370 50.93 16.35 20.57
N PRO A 371 50.95 15.06 20.93
CA PRO A 371 51.07 14.65 22.32
C PRO A 371 52.39 15.15 22.89
N THR A 372 52.33 15.74 24.08
CA THR A 372 53.53 16.11 24.83
C THR A 372 54.35 14.83 25.09
N PRO A 373 55.66 14.82 24.79
CA PRO A 373 56.45 13.60 24.79
C PRO A 373 56.60 13.04 26.19
N THR A 374 56.19 11.78 26.38
CA THR A 374 56.72 10.93 27.47
C THR A 374 57.65 9.91 26.81
N PRO A 375 58.86 9.64 27.32
CA PRO A 375 59.92 9.00 26.55
C PRO A 375 59.62 7.52 26.29
N GLN A 376 59.69 7.09 25.02
CA GLN A 376 59.64 5.68 24.62
C GLN A 376 61.01 5.01 24.78
N PRO A 377 61.10 3.78 25.32
CA PRO A 377 62.22 2.88 25.08
C PRO A 377 62.14 2.27 23.67
N GLN A 378 63.29 1.93 23.09
CA GLN A 378 63.51 1.53 21.69
C GLN A 378 62.68 0.30 21.21
N PRO A 379 62.36 0.22 19.90
CA PRO A 379 61.55 -0.85 19.32
C PRO A 379 62.34 -2.14 19.06
N GLN A 380 61.69 -3.27 19.29
CA GLN A 380 62.10 -4.61 18.86
C GLN A 380 61.17 -5.05 17.70
N PRO A 381 61.64 -5.80 16.67
CA PRO A 381 60.84 -6.06 15.47
C PRO A 381 59.72 -7.09 15.71
N GLU A 382 58.55 -6.80 15.17
CA GLU A 382 57.32 -7.63 15.22
C GLU A 382 57.20 -8.51 13.95
N PRO A 383 56.62 -9.73 14.01
CA PRO A 383 56.60 -10.69 12.90
C PRO A 383 55.45 -10.42 11.91
N GLU A 384 55.60 -10.91 10.68
CA GLU A 384 54.66 -10.74 9.57
C GLU A 384 53.22 -11.24 9.88
N PRO A 385 52.17 -10.54 9.39
CA PRO A 385 50.78 -10.89 9.65
C PRO A 385 50.33 -12.10 8.82
N ALA A 386 49.59 -13.00 9.46
CA ALA A 386 48.96 -14.15 8.82
C ALA A 386 47.79 -13.72 7.90
N PRO A 387 47.50 -14.47 6.81
CA PRO A 387 46.41 -14.15 5.89
C PRO A 387 45.03 -14.29 6.56
N GLU A 388 44.13 -13.35 6.28
CA GLU A 388 42.74 -13.36 6.70
C GLU A 388 41.98 -14.59 6.13
N PRO A 389 41.10 -15.22 6.91
CA PRO A 389 40.26 -16.31 6.42
C PRO A 389 39.25 -15.79 5.37
N PRO A 390 38.88 -16.62 4.38
CA PRO A 390 37.88 -16.24 3.38
C PRO A 390 36.50 -15.96 4.02
N PRO A 391 35.66 -15.13 3.38
CA PRO A 391 34.29 -14.87 3.83
C PRO A 391 33.51 -16.18 3.94
N ALA A 392 32.63 -16.26 4.95
CA ALA A 392 31.73 -17.40 5.11
C ALA A 392 30.86 -17.54 3.85
N PRO A 393 30.61 -18.77 3.36
CA PRO A 393 29.68 -18.96 2.26
C PRO A 393 28.27 -18.47 2.66
N LYS A 394 27.56 -17.82 1.73
CA LYS A 394 26.13 -17.52 1.89
C LYS A 394 25.40 -18.83 2.24
N PRO A 395 24.50 -18.86 3.24
CA PRO A 395 23.68 -20.04 3.48
C PRO A 395 22.88 -20.35 2.21
N VAL A 396 22.93 -21.60 1.75
CA VAL A 396 22.01 -22.08 0.70
C VAL A 396 20.61 -22.07 1.30
N ALA A 397 19.64 -21.47 0.62
CA ALA A 397 18.25 -21.47 1.07
C ALA A 397 17.75 -22.91 1.28
N ASP A 398 17.23 -23.21 2.46
CA ASP A 398 16.53 -24.47 2.74
C ASP A 398 15.08 -24.33 2.25
N TYR A 399 14.84 -24.71 0.99
CA TYR A 399 13.50 -24.66 0.40
C TYR A 399 12.55 -25.68 1.03
N SER A 400 13.06 -26.76 1.63
CA SER A 400 12.22 -27.79 2.27
C SER A 400 11.59 -27.24 3.54
N GLU A 401 12.38 -26.54 4.36
CA GLU A 401 11.89 -25.82 5.53
C GLU A 401 10.86 -24.74 5.13
N ALA A 402 11.19 -23.88 4.17
CA ALA A 402 10.29 -22.83 3.69
C ALA A 402 8.94 -23.39 3.18
N LEU A 403 8.98 -24.52 2.45
CA LEU A 403 7.77 -25.18 1.96
C LEU A 403 6.89 -25.71 3.10
N GLY A 404 7.50 -26.35 4.10
CA GLY A 404 6.79 -26.82 5.29
C GLY A 404 6.14 -25.68 6.07
N LEU A 405 6.83 -24.56 6.21
CA LEU A 405 6.28 -23.34 6.84
C LEU A 405 5.13 -22.77 6.00
N SER A 406 5.28 -22.62 4.68
CA SER A 406 4.22 -22.08 3.81
C SER A 406 2.92 -22.89 3.91
N LEU A 407 3.01 -24.22 4.07
CA LEU A 407 1.84 -25.07 4.31
C LEU A 407 1.29 -25.00 5.74
N LEU A 408 2.10 -24.59 6.72
CA LEU A 408 1.65 -24.34 8.10
C LEU A 408 0.85 -23.04 8.21
N PHE A 409 1.18 -22.02 7.40
CA PHE A 409 0.40 -20.79 7.31
C PHE A 409 -1.06 -21.05 6.96
N TYR A 410 -1.34 -21.94 6.00
CA TYR A 410 -2.73 -22.29 5.68
C TYR A 410 -3.47 -22.90 6.88
N ASP A 411 -2.84 -23.76 7.68
CA ASP A 411 -3.45 -24.27 8.92
C ASP A 411 -3.80 -23.15 9.89
N ALA A 412 -2.94 -22.12 9.97
CA ALA A 412 -3.16 -20.94 10.79
C ALA A 412 -4.31 -20.04 10.29
N ASN A 413 -4.79 -20.24 9.07
CA ASN A 413 -5.91 -19.51 8.45
C ASN A 413 -7.21 -20.33 8.37
N ARG A 414 -7.26 -21.57 8.85
CA ARG A 414 -8.49 -22.38 8.83
C ARG A 414 -9.61 -21.75 9.65
N SER A 415 -10.83 -21.80 9.14
CA SER A 415 -12.08 -21.49 9.85
C SER A 415 -12.88 -22.77 10.06
N GLY A 416 -13.73 -22.85 11.08
CA GLY A 416 -14.57 -24.01 11.38
C GLY A 416 -14.13 -24.78 12.63
N ASP A 417 -14.58 -26.04 12.71
CA ASP A 417 -14.26 -27.00 13.78
C ASP A 417 -12.87 -27.60 13.52
N LEU A 418 -11.89 -27.22 14.33
CA LEU A 418 -10.51 -27.68 14.19
C LEU A 418 -10.29 -28.91 15.07
N ASP A 419 -10.00 -30.05 14.43
CA ASP A 419 -9.69 -31.28 15.16
C ASP A 419 -8.40 -31.12 15.98
N GLU A 420 -8.55 -31.03 17.30
CA GLU A 420 -7.45 -30.89 18.27
C GLU A 420 -6.37 -31.98 18.11
N SER A 421 -6.72 -33.15 17.57
CA SER A 421 -5.77 -34.26 17.40
C SER A 421 -4.86 -34.11 16.19
N THR A 422 -5.22 -33.26 15.23
CA THR A 422 -4.48 -33.01 13.99
C THR A 422 -4.07 -31.54 13.80
N ASN A 423 -4.54 -30.63 14.66
CA ASN A 423 -4.18 -29.22 14.62
C ASN A 423 -2.67 -28.99 14.88
N ARG A 424 -1.96 -28.46 13.87
CA ARG A 424 -0.54 -28.10 13.95
C ARG A 424 -0.28 -26.72 14.56
N VAL A 425 -1.32 -25.89 14.72
CA VAL A 425 -1.21 -24.50 15.18
C VAL A 425 -1.92 -24.35 16.54
N PRO A 426 -1.20 -24.53 17.66
CA PRO A 426 -1.83 -24.69 18.98
C PRO A 426 -2.49 -23.43 19.54
N TRP A 427 -2.23 -22.27 18.94
CA TRP A 427 -2.85 -20.99 19.31
C TRP A 427 -4.10 -20.66 18.49
N ARG A 428 -4.47 -21.50 17.51
CA ARG A 428 -5.75 -21.47 16.80
C ARG A 428 -6.72 -22.48 17.42
N GLY A 429 -8.00 -22.13 17.43
CA GLY A 429 -9.10 -23.00 17.84
C GLY A 429 -10.33 -22.83 16.96
N ASP A 430 -11.45 -23.41 17.40
CA ASP A 430 -12.70 -23.37 16.65
C ASP A 430 -13.21 -21.95 16.44
N SER A 431 -13.54 -21.62 15.19
CA SER A 431 -14.09 -20.33 14.80
C SER A 431 -15.16 -20.48 13.72
N GLY A 432 -16.01 -19.46 13.54
CA GLY A 432 -17.02 -19.47 12.46
C GLY A 432 -18.01 -20.65 12.54
N LEU A 433 -18.25 -21.24 13.71
CA LEU A 433 -19.10 -22.43 13.90
C LEU A 433 -20.58 -22.21 13.54
N ARG A 434 -20.96 -20.97 13.28
CA ARG A 434 -22.30 -20.56 12.85
C ARG A 434 -22.37 -20.11 11.39
N ASP A 435 -21.27 -20.22 10.64
CA ASP A 435 -21.23 -19.87 9.23
C ASP A 435 -22.36 -20.62 8.48
N GLY A 436 -23.24 -19.86 7.82
CA GLY A 436 -24.44 -20.38 7.14
C GLY A 436 -25.73 -20.39 7.97
N GLN A 437 -25.68 -19.91 9.22
CA GLN A 437 -26.84 -19.77 10.12
C GLN A 437 -27.22 -18.30 10.38
N ASP A 438 -26.35 -17.35 10.09
CA ASP A 438 -26.58 -15.90 10.31
C ASP A 438 -27.17 -15.22 9.05
N GLY A 439 -27.91 -15.99 8.24
CA GLY A 439 -28.60 -15.54 7.02
C GLY A 439 -27.88 -15.93 5.73
N ILE A 440 -28.66 -16.45 4.78
CA ILE A 440 -28.20 -16.72 3.40
C ILE A 440 -28.87 -15.70 2.47
N TYR A 441 -28.08 -15.02 1.66
CA TYR A 441 -28.53 -13.95 0.78
C TYR A 441 -28.18 -14.26 -0.66
N PHE A 442 -29.12 -14.04 -1.58
CA PHE A 442 -28.90 -14.16 -3.01
C PHE A 442 -28.56 -12.78 -3.58
N GLY A 443 -27.28 -12.41 -3.57
CA GLY A 443 -26.75 -11.05 -3.74
C GLY A 443 -26.27 -10.44 -2.42
N ASP A 444 -26.20 -9.10 -2.35
CA ASP A 444 -25.85 -8.37 -1.13
C ASP A 444 -26.78 -8.67 0.06
N ALA A 445 -26.28 -8.45 1.28
CA ALA A 445 -26.96 -8.69 2.55
C ALA A 445 -28.13 -7.71 2.82
N THR A 446 -29.18 -7.77 1.99
CA THR A 446 -30.39 -6.94 2.12
C THR A 446 -31.60 -7.77 2.53
N ALA A 447 -32.65 -7.11 3.05
CA ALA A 447 -33.89 -7.78 3.40
C ALA A 447 -34.57 -8.45 2.20
N GLU A 448 -34.41 -7.87 1.00
CA GLU A 448 -34.97 -8.39 -0.25
C GLU A 448 -34.26 -9.66 -0.72
N ASN A 449 -32.95 -9.76 -0.48
CA ASN A 449 -32.13 -10.88 -0.92
C ASN A 449 -32.09 -12.05 0.08
N LEU A 450 -32.60 -11.85 1.30
CA LEU A 450 -32.60 -12.86 2.37
C LEU A 450 -33.47 -14.08 2.01
N GLN A 451 -32.86 -15.27 2.06
CA GLN A 451 -33.53 -16.55 1.85
C GLN A 451 -34.08 -17.09 3.16
N VAL A 452 -35.30 -16.65 3.52
CA VAL A 452 -35.95 -17.02 4.79
C VAL A 452 -36.11 -18.54 4.91
N GLY A 453 -35.52 -19.11 5.96
CA GLY A 453 -35.62 -20.52 6.30
C GLY A 453 -34.58 -21.42 5.62
N LEU A 454 -33.71 -20.86 4.77
CA LEU A 454 -32.53 -21.56 4.27
C LEU A 454 -31.40 -21.44 5.30
N ASN A 455 -30.89 -22.57 5.76
CA ASN A 455 -29.67 -22.65 6.58
C ASN A 455 -28.75 -23.70 5.96
N LEU A 456 -27.46 -23.41 5.97
CA LEU A 456 -26.42 -24.29 5.44
C LEU A 456 -25.36 -24.52 6.50
N ASP A 457 -24.69 -25.67 6.45
CA ASP A 457 -23.40 -25.81 7.13
C ASP A 457 -22.34 -25.23 6.20
N LEU A 458 -21.87 -24.03 6.51
CA LEU A 458 -20.76 -23.39 5.79
C LEU A 458 -19.50 -23.30 6.66
N THR A 459 -19.39 -24.10 7.72
CA THR A 459 -18.16 -24.21 8.52
C THR A 459 -17.03 -24.85 7.69
N GLY A 460 -15.78 -24.52 7.99
CA GLY A 460 -14.62 -24.90 7.17
C GLY A 460 -14.08 -23.75 6.33
N GLY A 461 -13.17 -24.06 5.40
CA GLY A 461 -12.55 -23.07 4.52
C GLY A 461 -11.50 -22.21 5.25
N TYR A 462 -11.09 -21.12 4.60
CA TYR A 462 -10.00 -20.27 5.09
C TYR A 462 -10.48 -18.83 5.30
N HIS A 463 -10.06 -18.25 6.42
CA HIS A 463 -9.95 -16.80 6.55
C HIS A 463 -8.95 -16.29 5.51
N ASP A 464 -9.32 -15.23 4.81
CA ASP A 464 -8.62 -14.80 3.59
C ASP A 464 -7.23 -14.22 3.87
N ALA A 465 -7.15 -13.22 4.75
CA ALA A 465 -5.92 -12.47 5.01
C ALA A 465 -5.61 -12.36 6.50
N GLY A 466 -5.29 -11.17 6.99
CA GLY A 466 -5.27 -10.85 8.42
C GLY A 466 -6.66 -10.70 9.06
N ASP A 467 -7.72 -10.82 8.27
CA ASP A 467 -9.14 -10.72 8.63
C ASP A 467 -9.80 -12.09 8.78
N HIS A 468 -11.13 -12.13 8.92
CA HIS A 468 -11.86 -13.40 9.09
C HIS A 468 -13.00 -13.61 8.11
N VAL A 469 -13.13 -12.76 7.08
CA VAL A 469 -14.05 -13.03 5.97
C VAL A 469 -13.53 -14.19 5.13
N LYS A 470 -14.46 -14.97 4.59
CA LYS A 470 -14.16 -16.05 3.64
C LYS A 470 -14.54 -15.57 2.24
N PHE A 471 -13.58 -14.99 1.52
CA PHE A 471 -13.77 -14.55 0.14
C PHE A 471 -13.54 -15.71 -0.84
N GLY A 472 -14.56 -16.03 -1.65
CA GLY A 472 -14.55 -17.22 -2.50
C GLY A 472 -13.61 -17.13 -3.71
N LEU A 473 -13.46 -15.94 -4.31
CA LEU A 473 -12.61 -15.75 -5.49
C LEU A 473 -11.11 -15.96 -5.20
N PRO A 474 -10.48 -15.29 -4.21
CA PRO A 474 -9.09 -15.55 -3.84
C PRO A 474 -8.87 -16.97 -3.28
N LEU A 475 -9.85 -17.53 -2.56
CA LEU A 475 -9.80 -18.93 -2.13
C LEU A 475 -9.72 -19.89 -3.32
N ALA A 476 -10.58 -19.70 -4.32
CA ALA A 476 -10.59 -20.55 -5.50
C ALA A 476 -9.26 -20.49 -6.26
N SER A 477 -8.74 -19.28 -6.51
CA SER A 477 -7.43 -19.10 -7.15
C SER A 477 -6.28 -19.74 -6.38
N THR A 478 -6.31 -19.61 -5.05
CA THR A 478 -5.34 -20.26 -4.15
C THR A 478 -5.36 -21.78 -4.31
N LEU A 479 -6.55 -22.39 -4.21
CA LEU A 479 -6.70 -23.84 -4.27
C LEU A 479 -6.31 -24.41 -5.63
N SER A 480 -6.67 -23.74 -6.73
CA SER A 480 -6.25 -24.18 -8.06
C SER A 480 -4.74 -24.09 -8.26
N THR A 481 -4.10 -23.06 -7.72
CA THR A 481 -2.64 -22.88 -7.79
C THR A 481 -1.91 -23.94 -6.97
N LEU A 482 -2.37 -24.20 -5.74
CA LEU A 482 -1.83 -25.25 -4.88
C LEU A 482 -2.00 -26.63 -5.53
N ALA A 483 -3.20 -26.93 -6.03
CA ALA A 483 -3.47 -28.20 -6.71
C ALA A 483 -2.59 -28.40 -7.94
N TRP A 484 -2.44 -27.36 -8.78
CA TRP A 484 -1.54 -27.39 -9.92
C TRP A 484 -0.09 -27.69 -9.49
N SER A 485 0.40 -27.00 -8.47
CA SER A 485 1.77 -27.25 -8.00
C SER A 485 1.98 -28.70 -7.52
N GLY A 486 0.98 -29.31 -6.88
CA GLY A 486 1.04 -30.71 -6.45
C GLY A 486 1.10 -31.70 -7.61
N ILE A 487 0.42 -31.38 -8.72
CA ILE A 487 0.43 -32.16 -9.96
C ILE A 487 1.80 -32.01 -10.65
N SER A 488 2.27 -30.77 -10.81
CA SER A 488 3.47 -30.48 -11.60
C SER A 488 4.78 -30.81 -10.90
N PHE A 489 4.84 -30.59 -9.57
CA PHE A 489 6.05 -30.64 -8.75
C PHE A 489 5.96 -31.67 -7.62
N ALA A 490 5.31 -32.80 -7.90
CA ALA A 490 5.08 -33.88 -6.92
C ALA A 490 6.38 -34.38 -6.26
N ASP A 491 7.48 -34.45 -7.01
CA ASP A 491 8.78 -34.87 -6.47
C ASP A 491 9.32 -33.88 -5.44
N GLY A 492 9.09 -32.57 -5.63
CA GLY A 492 9.47 -31.55 -4.66
C GLY A 492 8.72 -31.66 -3.32
N TYR A 493 7.42 -31.94 -3.39
CA TYR A 493 6.62 -32.25 -2.20
C TYR A 493 7.02 -33.58 -1.55
N ALA A 494 7.43 -34.58 -2.34
CA ALA A 494 7.93 -35.84 -1.81
C ALA A 494 9.29 -35.68 -1.12
N ASN A 495 10.22 -34.94 -1.73
CA ASN A 495 11.56 -34.67 -1.21
C ASN A 495 11.54 -33.92 0.13
N SER A 496 10.58 -33.01 0.29
CA SER A 496 10.34 -32.23 1.52
C SER A 496 9.40 -32.90 2.53
N ASN A 497 8.84 -34.07 2.18
CA ASN A 497 7.81 -34.78 2.96
C ASN A 497 6.58 -33.90 3.29
N GLN A 498 6.13 -33.11 2.32
CA GLN A 498 5.02 -32.17 2.44
C GLN A 498 3.78 -32.52 1.61
N MET A 499 3.80 -33.64 0.87
CA MET A 499 2.64 -34.05 0.06
C MET A 499 1.35 -34.21 0.89
N ASP A 500 1.43 -34.85 2.06
CA ASP A 500 0.24 -35.02 2.92
C ASP A 500 -0.30 -33.69 3.45
N ALA A 501 0.59 -32.74 3.77
CA ALA A 501 0.20 -31.40 4.19
C ALA A 501 -0.48 -30.64 3.06
N LEU A 502 0.06 -30.70 1.83
CA LEU A 502 -0.59 -30.13 0.64
C LEU A 502 -1.98 -30.73 0.41
N LEU A 503 -2.10 -32.06 0.42
CA LEU A 503 -3.38 -32.75 0.21
C LEU A 503 -4.39 -32.37 1.28
N ASN A 504 -3.96 -32.21 2.54
CA ASN A 504 -4.83 -31.76 3.62
C ASN A 504 -5.28 -30.31 3.43
N THR A 505 -4.37 -29.42 3.04
CA THR A 505 -4.66 -28.01 2.74
C THR A 505 -5.67 -27.86 1.60
N VAL A 506 -5.44 -28.55 0.48
CA VAL A 506 -6.36 -28.50 -0.67
C VAL A 506 -7.72 -29.09 -0.30
N ARG A 507 -7.74 -30.25 0.39
CA ARG A 507 -9.00 -30.90 0.82
C ARG A 507 -9.85 -30.00 1.71
N TRP A 508 -9.24 -29.32 2.68
CA TRP A 508 -9.95 -28.43 3.59
C TRP A 508 -10.70 -27.31 2.85
N GLY A 509 -10.06 -26.75 1.82
CA GLY A 509 -10.67 -25.74 0.96
C GLY A 509 -11.75 -26.31 0.05
N THR A 510 -11.49 -27.44 -0.61
CA THR A 510 -12.47 -28.05 -1.52
C THR A 510 -13.70 -28.61 -0.79
N ASP A 511 -13.55 -29.12 0.44
CA ASP A 511 -14.69 -29.51 1.28
C ASP A 511 -15.61 -28.31 1.56
N TYR A 512 -15.04 -27.12 1.78
CA TYR A 512 -15.82 -25.89 1.90
C TYR A 512 -16.48 -25.46 0.58
N LEU A 513 -15.77 -25.52 -0.55
CA LEU A 513 -16.36 -25.20 -1.86
C LEU A 513 -17.54 -26.11 -2.20
N LEU A 514 -17.47 -27.40 -1.85
CA LEU A 514 -18.58 -28.35 -1.99
C LEU A 514 -19.79 -27.96 -1.12
N LYS A 515 -19.56 -27.50 0.12
CA LYS A 515 -20.62 -26.99 1.01
C LYS A 515 -21.25 -25.69 0.49
N ALA A 516 -20.45 -24.84 -0.16
CA ALA A 516 -20.89 -23.56 -0.72
C ALA A 516 -21.77 -23.72 -1.98
N GLN A 517 -21.78 -24.89 -2.63
CA GLN A 517 -22.52 -25.13 -3.85
C GLN A 517 -23.94 -25.68 -3.57
N GLY A 518 -24.96 -24.92 -3.95
CA GLY A 518 -26.35 -25.34 -3.85
C GLY A 518 -26.83 -26.02 -5.13
N THR A 519 -27.16 -27.31 -5.07
CA THR A 519 -27.65 -28.08 -6.25
C THR A 519 -29.12 -28.48 -6.14
N ASN A 520 -29.76 -28.71 -7.29
CA ASN A 520 -31.09 -29.29 -7.37
C ASN A 520 -31.04 -30.84 -7.31
N ALA A 521 -32.21 -31.49 -7.33
CA ALA A 521 -32.33 -32.95 -7.21
C ALA A 521 -31.69 -33.76 -8.36
N ILE A 522 -31.30 -33.11 -9.47
CA ILE A 522 -30.61 -33.74 -10.60
C ILE A 522 -29.14 -33.30 -10.71
N GLY A 523 -28.59 -32.65 -9.68
CA GLY A 523 -27.18 -32.29 -9.59
C GLY A 523 -26.79 -30.96 -10.24
N GLU A 524 -27.74 -30.19 -10.77
CA GLU A 524 -27.43 -28.89 -11.38
C GLU A 524 -27.30 -27.80 -10.32
N THR A 525 -26.29 -26.94 -10.47
CA THR A 525 -26.05 -25.80 -9.58
C THR A 525 -27.16 -24.76 -9.74
N THR A 526 -27.70 -24.33 -8.61
CA THR A 526 -28.77 -23.32 -8.50
C THR A 526 -28.30 -22.02 -7.86
N TYR A 527 -27.29 -22.08 -7.00
CA TYR A 527 -26.60 -20.93 -6.43
C TYR A 527 -25.21 -21.37 -5.94
N PHE A 528 -24.32 -20.41 -5.72
CA PHE A 528 -23.00 -20.65 -5.14
C PHE A 528 -22.70 -19.56 -4.10
N ILE A 529 -22.33 -19.95 -2.88
CA ILE A 529 -21.91 -19.01 -1.83
C ILE A 529 -20.53 -18.46 -2.18
N ALA A 530 -20.47 -17.17 -2.54
CA ALA A 530 -19.23 -16.48 -2.90
C ALA A 530 -18.53 -15.86 -1.69
N GLN A 531 -19.24 -15.61 -0.59
CA GLN A 531 -18.67 -14.96 0.60
C GLN A 531 -19.38 -15.42 1.88
N VAL A 532 -18.64 -15.55 2.98
CA VAL A 532 -19.21 -15.64 4.34
C VAL A 532 -18.52 -14.62 5.24
N GLY A 533 -19.33 -13.77 5.88
CA GLY A 533 -18.87 -12.61 6.66
C GLY A 533 -19.13 -11.30 5.92
N ASP A 534 -19.40 -10.23 6.66
CA ASP A 534 -19.46 -8.87 6.13
C ASP A 534 -18.10 -8.20 6.32
N GLY A 535 -17.49 -7.73 5.23
CA GLY A 535 -16.13 -7.16 5.26
C GLY A 535 -16.02 -5.95 6.18
N GLN A 536 -17.00 -5.05 6.18
CA GLN A 536 -16.93 -3.85 7.01
C GLN A 536 -17.10 -4.18 8.50
N ALA A 537 -18.05 -5.05 8.84
CA ALA A 537 -18.28 -5.47 10.21
C ALA A 537 -17.11 -6.27 10.78
N ASP A 538 -16.50 -7.15 9.97
CA ASP A 538 -15.32 -7.91 10.36
C ASP A 538 -14.10 -7.00 10.56
N HIS A 539 -13.89 -6.06 9.62
CA HIS A 539 -12.71 -5.19 9.66
C HIS A 539 -12.77 -4.13 10.76
N ALA A 540 -13.97 -3.79 11.25
CA ALA A 540 -14.16 -2.94 12.42
C ALA A 540 -13.65 -3.58 13.74
N LEU A 541 -13.35 -4.87 13.75
CA LEU A 541 -12.82 -5.59 14.89
C LEU A 541 -11.32 -5.89 14.71
N TRP A 542 -10.57 -5.82 15.81
CA TRP A 542 -9.21 -6.34 15.91
C TRP A 542 -9.15 -7.37 17.05
N SER A 543 -9.52 -8.61 16.74
CA SER A 543 -9.60 -9.70 17.71
C SER A 543 -9.44 -11.05 17.01
N ALA A 544 -9.00 -12.08 17.71
CA ALA A 544 -8.95 -13.45 17.18
C ALA A 544 -10.34 -13.97 16.74
N PRO A 545 -10.43 -14.86 15.73
CA PRO A 545 -11.70 -15.31 15.17
C PRO A 545 -12.52 -16.15 16.16
N GLU A 546 -11.87 -16.83 17.10
CA GLU A 546 -12.52 -17.62 18.16
C GLU A 546 -13.31 -16.76 19.15
N GLN A 547 -13.06 -15.44 19.16
CA GLN A 547 -13.71 -14.48 20.06
C GLN A 547 -14.77 -13.62 19.37
N GLN A 548 -14.90 -13.72 18.04
CA GLN A 548 -15.87 -12.92 17.30
C GLN A 548 -17.31 -13.40 17.54
N THR A 549 -18.20 -12.45 17.79
CA THR A 549 -19.65 -12.70 17.96
C THR A 549 -20.51 -11.89 17.00
N ILE A 550 -19.90 -11.28 15.98
CA ILE A 550 -20.61 -10.54 14.93
C ILE A 550 -21.38 -11.51 14.04
N GLU A 551 -22.47 -11.03 13.44
CA GLU A 551 -23.20 -11.79 12.41
C GLU A 551 -22.31 -11.95 11.18
N ARG A 552 -22.29 -13.17 10.62
CA ARG A 552 -21.49 -13.53 9.44
C ARG A 552 -22.40 -14.00 8.30
N PRO A 553 -23.04 -13.08 7.57
CA PRO A 553 -23.97 -13.46 6.51
C PRO A 553 -23.26 -14.20 5.38
N ALA A 554 -23.96 -15.14 4.73
CA ALA A 554 -23.46 -15.83 3.55
C ALA A 554 -24.10 -15.25 2.28
N LEU A 555 -23.26 -14.80 1.34
CA LEU A 555 -23.69 -14.09 0.14
C LEU A 555 -23.46 -15.00 -1.08
N ALA A 556 -24.49 -15.15 -1.91
CA ALA A 556 -24.50 -16.11 -3.00
C ALA A 556 -24.77 -15.46 -4.35
N VAL A 557 -24.13 -16.01 -5.38
CA VAL A 557 -24.45 -15.75 -6.78
C VAL A 557 -25.50 -16.76 -7.25
N THR A 558 -26.38 -16.31 -8.15
CA THR A 558 -27.55 -17.06 -8.65
C THR A 558 -27.78 -16.75 -10.14
N PRO A 559 -28.73 -17.40 -10.83
CA PRO A 559 -29.06 -17.05 -12.20
C PRO A 559 -29.47 -15.58 -12.41
N ASP A 560 -30.13 -14.98 -11.41
CA ASP A 560 -30.61 -13.59 -11.46
C ASP A 560 -29.56 -12.59 -10.95
N ASN A 561 -28.61 -13.06 -10.12
CA ASN A 561 -27.46 -12.31 -9.60
C ASN A 561 -26.17 -13.08 -9.96
N PRO A 562 -25.74 -13.08 -11.23
CA PRO A 562 -24.67 -13.94 -11.72
C PRO A 562 -23.29 -13.59 -11.16
N GLY A 563 -22.38 -14.54 -11.20
CA GLY A 563 -20.97 -14.38 -10.83
C GLY A 563 -20.13 -15.46 -11.48
N SER A 564 -19.86 -15.29 -12.76
CA SER A 564 -19.13 -16.25 -13.60
C SER A 564 -17.68 -16.39 -13.17
N ASP A 565 -17.05 -15.30 -12.76
CA ASP A 565 -15.69 -15.23 -12.22
C ASP A 565 -15.53 -16.19 -11.03
N VAL A 566 -16.18 -15.91 -9.89
CA VAL A 566 -16.06 -16.70 -8.66
C VAL A 566 -16.51 -18.15 -8.85
N ALA A 567 -17.55 -18.39 -9.66
CA ALA A 567 -18.04 -19.73 -9.93
C ALA A 567 -17.10 -20.52 -10.85
N ALA A 568 -16.57 -19.92 -11.91
CA ALA A 568 -15.64 -20.60 -12.81
C ALA A 568 -14.25 -20.79 -12.18
N ALA A 569 -13.78 -19.84 -11.37
CA ALA A 569 -12.59 -20.02 -10.54
C ALA A 569 -12.77 -21.19 -9.57
N SER A 570 -13.91 -21.28 -8.89
CA SER A 570 -14.21 -22.37 -7.97
C SER A 570 -14.33 -23.71 -8.69
N ALA A 571 -14.88 -23.73 -9.90
CA ALA A 571 -14.85 -24.91 -10.76
C ALA A 571 -13.40 -25.29 -11.13
N ALA A 572 -12.54 -24.33 -11.49
CA ALA A 572 -11.13 -24.58 -11.75
C ALA A 572 -10.42 -25.20 -10.53
N ALA A 573 -10.71 -24.71 -9.32
CA ALA A 573 -10.19 -25.26 -8.07
C ALA A 573 -10.64 -26.72 -7.85
N LEU A 574 -11.93 -27.02 -8.04
CA LEU A 574 -12.47 -28.36 -7.90
C LEU A 574 -11.91 -29.32 -8.98
N ALA A 575 -11.84 -28.89 -10.24
CA ALA A 575 -11.29 -29.67 -11.34
C ALA A 575 -9.80 -29.99 -11.15
N SER A 576 -8.97 -28.98 -10.86
CA SER A 576 -7.54 -29.18 -10.59
C SER A 576 -7.30 -30.08 -9.37
N ALA A 577 -8.04 -29.87 -8.28
CA ALA A 577 -7.98 -30.75 -7.11
C ALA A 577 -8.40 -32.18 -7.44
N SER A 578 -9.40 -32.37 -8.31
CA SER A 578 -9.80 -33.72 -8.75
C SER A 578 -8.67 -34.46 -9.46
N VAL A 579 -7.85 -33.77 -10.25
CA VAL A 579 -6.66 -34.35 -10.89
C VAL A 579 -5.65 -34.74 -9.82
N LEU A 580 -5.31 -33.81 -8.91
CA LEU A 580 -4.35 -34.06 -7.81
C LEU A 580 -4.76 -35.27 -6.95
N PHE A 581 -6.00 -35.32 -6.47
CA PHE A 581 -6.47 -36.42 -5.63
C PHE A 581 -6.54 -37.74 -6.38
N ARG A 582 -6.84 -37.72 -7.68
CA ARG A 582 -6.81 -38.93 -8.50
C ARG A 582 -5.41 -39.48 -8.67
N GLU A 583 -4.43 -38.62 -8.95
CA GLU A 583 -3.02 -39.01 -9.11
C GLU A 583 -2.40 -39.52 -7.80
N THR A 584 -2.86 -38.99 -6.66
CA THR A 584 -2.43 -39.41 -5.32
C THR A 584 -3.26 -40.55 -4.73
N GLY A 585 -4.23 -41.08 -5.47
CA GLY A 585 -4.91 -42.35 -5.18
C GLY A 585 -6.29 -42.27 -4.53
N ASP A 586 -6.86 -41.08 -4.34
CA ASP A 586 -8.25 -40.89 -3.87
C ASP A 586 -9.20 -40.59 -5.03
N SER A 587 -9.45 -41.62 -5.85
CA SER A 587 -10.32 -41.51 -7.02
C SER A 587 -11.78 -41.17 -6.67
N GLY A 588 -12.26 -41.58 -5.48
CA GLY A 588 -13.65 -41.38 -5.07
C GLY A 588 -13.95 -39.92 -4.70
N TYR A 589 -13.04 -39.28 -3.97
CA TYR A 589 -13.14 -37.85 -3.74
C TYR A 589 -12.94 -37.06 -5.03
N ALA A 590 -11.99 -37.47 -5.87
CA ALA A 590 -11.78 -36.86 -7.19
C ALA A 590 -13.03 -36.90 -8.07
N ASP A 591 -13.79 -38.01 -8.09
CA ASP A 591 -15.06 -38.08 -8.83
C ASP A 591 -16.10 -37.09 -8.30
N THR A 592 -16.17 -36.93 -6.98
CA THR A 592 -17.07 -35.96 -6.32
C THR A 592 -16.73 -34.51 -6.72
N LEU A 593 -15.44 -34.17 -6.71
CA LEU A 593 -14.96 -32.84 -7.10
C LEU A 593 -15.22 -32.55 -8.58
N LEU A 594 -15.00 -33.52 -9.45
CA LEU A 594 -15.23 -33.35 -10.89
C LEU A 594 -16.72 -33.13 -11.19
N GLU A 595 -17.62 -33.93 -10.63
CA GLU A 595 -19.08 -33.76 -10.82
C GLU A 595 -19.55 -32.37 -10.35
N ALA A 596 -19.08 -31.94 -9.18
CA ALA A 596 -19.33 -30.60 -8.65
C ALA A 596 -18.80 -29.50 -9.59
N SER A 597 -17.57 -29.66 -10.09
CA SER A 597 -16.92 -28.74 -11.01
C SER A 597 -17.68 -28.58 -12.34
N GLU A 598 -18.09 -29.68 -12.97
CA GLU A 598 -18.84 -29.63 -14.24
C GLU A 598 -20.16 -28.88 -14.10
N SER A 599 -20.88 -29.13 -13.01
CA SER A 599 -22.13 -28.46 -12.68
C SER A 599 -21.93 -26.97 -12.41
N LEU A 600 -20.90 -26.60 -11.64
CA LEU A 600 -20.60 -25.21 -11.30
C LEU A 600 -20.10 -24.40 -12.49
N PHE A 601 -19.26 -25.00 -13.34
CA PHE A 601 -18.81 -24.37 -14.58
C PHE A 601 -19.96 -24.15 -15.56
N THR A 602 -20.87 -25.12 -15.69
CA THR A 602 -22.08 -24.98 -16.52
C THR A 602 -22.94 -23.81 -16.05
N PHE A 603 -23.08 -23.64 -14.73
CA PHE A 603 -23.76 -22.48 -14.15
C PHE A 603 -23.04 -21.17 -14.50
N ALA A 604 -21.72 -21.11 -14.32
CA ALA A 604 -20.91 -19.93 -14.61
C ALA A 604 -20.95 -19.49 -16.08
N ASP A 605 -20.82 -20.43 -17.04
CA ASP A 605 -20.80 -20.11 -18.47
C ASP A 605 -22.20 -19.74 -18.99
N ARG A 606 -23.26 -20.28 -18.37
CA ARG A 606 -24.65 -20.04 -18.76
C ARG A 606 -25.18 -18.70 -18.24
N TYR A 607 -24.86 -18.33 -17.01
CA TYR A 607 -25.37 -17.12 -16.35
C TYR A 607 -24.23 -16.11 -16.19
N ARG A 608 -24.00 -15.30 -17.23
CA ARG A 608 -22.83 -14.44 -17.30
C ARG A 608 -22.96 -13.11 -16.57
N GLY A 609 -21.98 -12.82 -15.73
CA GLY A 609 -21.83 -11.53 -15.04
C GLY A 609 -20.70 -11.59 -14.02
N ARG A 610 -20.19 -10.43 -13.60
CA ARG A 610 -19.18 -10.34 -12.53
C ARG A 610 -19.86 -10.51 -11.18
N TYR A 611 -19.29 -11.30 -10.28
CA TYR A 611 -19.91 -11.48 -8.97
C TYR A 611 -19.94 -10.18 -8.16
N SER A 612 -18.98 -9.29 -8.37
CA SER A 612 -18.90 -7.99 -7.70
C SER A 612 -19.98 -7.01 -8.16
N ASP A 613 -20.65 -7.24 -9.29
CA ASP A 613 -21.85 -6.50 -9.68
C ASP A 613 -23.10 -7.01 -8.93
N SER A 614 -23.10 -8.29 -8.56
CA SER A 614 -24.18 -9.00 -7.85
C SER A 614 -24.09 -8.89 -6.33
N ILE A 615 -22.87 -8.80 -5.80
CA ILE A 615 -22.53 -8.66 -4.38
C ILE A 615 -21.60 -7.46 -4.27
N LYS A 616 -22.17 -6.25 -4.27
CA LYS A 616 -21.41 -4.99 -4.36
C LYS A 616 -20.55 -4.73 -3.13
N SER A 617 -20.94 -5.28 -1.99
CA SER A 617 -20.16 -5.23 -0.74
C SER A 617 -18.75 -5.80 -0.89
N VAL A 618 -18.48 -6.65 -1.89
CA VAL A 618 -17.14 -7.20 -2.15
C VAL A 618 -16.21 -6.24 -2.90
N GLN A 619 -16.73 -5.19 -3.54
CA GLN A 619 -15.96 -4.32 -4.44
C GLN A 619 -14.82 -3.58 -3.74
N SER A 620 -14.94 -3.34 -2.43
CA SER A 620 -13.88 -2.69 -1.64
C SER A 620 -12.74 -3.63 -1.26
N PHE A 621 -12.85 -4.93 -1.56
CA PHE A 621 -11.90 -5.97 -1.18
C PHE A 621 -11.40 -6.73 -2.42
N TYR A 622 -12.27 -7.54 -3.02
CA TYR A 622 -11.96 -8.44 -4.13
C TYR A 622 -12.85 -8.13 -5.34
N ASN A 623 -12.84 -6.88 -5.82
CA ASN A 623 -13.56 -6.53 -7.04
C ASN A 623 -13.03 -7.33 -8.25
N SER A 624 -13.93 -7.83 -9.09
CA SER A 624 -13.56 -8.39 -10.40
C SER A 624 -13.18 -7.25 -11.38
N TRP A 625 -11.88 -7.02 -11.57
CA TRP A 625 -11.33 -5.98 -12.44
C TRP A 625 -11.14 -6.49 -13.87
N SER A 626 -10.61 -7.69 -14.03
CA SER A 626 -10.40 -8.38 -15.31
C SER A 626 -11.72 -8.78 -16.00
N GLY A 627 -12.76 -9.04 -15.21
CA GLY A 627 -14.01 -9.63 -15.68
C GLY A 627 -14.13 -11.10 -15.25
N TYR A 628 -14.56 -11.96 -16.18
CA TYR A 628 -14.81 -13.38 -15.91
C TYR A 628 -14.41 -14.30 -17.06
N ASN A 629 -13.90 -13.74 -18.17
CA ASN A 629 -13.63 -14.53 -19.38
C ASN A 629 -12.38 -15.40 -19.18
N ASP A 630 -11.43 -14.88 -18.43
CA ASP A 630 -10.25 -15.53 -17.91
C ASP A 630 -10.57 -16.68 -16.96
N GLU A 631 -11.45 -16.51 -15.97
CA GLU A 631 -11.87 -17.64 -15.11
C GLU A 631 -12.66 -18.69 -15.89
N LEU A 632 -13.50 -18.29 -16.86
CA LEU A 632 -14.18 -19.24 -17.74
C LEU A 632 -13.19 -20.02 -18.62
N ALA A 633 -12.15 -19.36 -19.15
CA ALA A 633 -11.14 -20.04 -19.95
C ALA A 633 -10.31 -20.99 -19.08
N TYR A 634 -9.95 -20.56 -17.87
CA TYR A 634 -9.18 -21.32 -16.91
C TYR A 634 -9.94 -22.54 -16.38
N GLY A 635 -11.20 -22.36 -15.99
CA GLY A 635 -12.09 -23.43 -15.56
C GLY A 635 -12.32 -24.47 -16.66
N ALA A 636 -12.49 -24.03 -17.92
CA ALA A 636 -12.58 -24.94 -19.06
C ALA A 636 -11.27 -25.71 -19.29
N ALA A 637 -10.10 -25.06 -19.19
CA ALA A 637 -8.81 -25.73 -19.34
C ALA A 637 -8.60 -26.82 -18.29
N TRP A 638 -8.93 -26.54 -17.02
CA TRP A 638 -8.85 -27.52 -15.95
C TRP A 638 -9.88 -28.64 -16.05
N LEU A 639 -11.12 -28.33 -16.44
CA LEU A 639 -12.12 -29.36 -16.70
C LEU A 639 -11.68 -30.32 -17.81
N ALA A 640 -11.04 -29.81 -18.86
CA ALA A 640 -10.47 -30.67 -19.90
C ALA A 640 -9.46 -31.67 -19.31
N ARG A 641 -8.52 -31.19 -18.49
CA ARG A 641 -7.55 -32.06 -17.78
C ARG A 641 -8.23 -33.06 -16.85
N ALA A 642 -9.22 -32.61 -16.08
CA ALA A 642 -9.91 -33.45 -15.10
C ALA A 642 -10.72 -34.57 -15.76
N VAL A 643 -11.42 -34.26 -16.86
CA VAL A 643 -12.14 -35.26 -17.67
C VAL A 643 -11.17 -36.26 -18.29
N ASP A 644 -10.05 -35.79 -18.87
CA ASP A 644 -9.02 -36.67 -19.42
C ASP A 644 -8.41 -37.59 -18.35
N ALA A 645 -8.13 -37.04 -17.16
CA ALA A 645 -7.60 -37.79 -16.03
C ALA A 645 -8.58 -38.86 -15.51
N GLN A 646 -9.90 -38.63 -15.62
CA GLN A 646 -10.92 -39.63 -15.33
C GLN A 646 -11.04 -40.72 -16.42
N GLY A 647 -10.39 -40.52 -17.58
CA GLY A 647 -10.46 -41.40 -18.74
C GLY A 647 -11.59 -41.05 -19.72
N GLY A 648 -12.14 -39.84 -19.62
CA GLY A 648 -13.08 -39.26 -20.58
C GLY A 648 -12.40 -38.58 -21.77
N ASP A 649 -13.15 -37.70 -22.44
CA ASP A 649 -12.66 -36.88 -23.56
C ASP A 649 -12.93 -35.39 -23.26
N GLY A 650 -11.88 -34.67 -22.87
CA GLY A 650 -11.90 -33.26 -22.51
C GLY A 650 -11.96 -32.28 -23.69
N ASP A 651 -11.99 -32.74 -24.95
CA ASP A 651 -11.85 -31.88 -26.13
C ASP A 651 -12.88 -30.75 -26.23
N THR A 652 -14.09 -30.97 -25.71
CA THR A 652 -15.14 -29.93 -25.69
C THR A 652 -14.75 -28.76 -24.79
N TYR A 653 -14.27 -29.04 -23.57
CA TYR A 653 -13.79 -28.03 -22.65
C TYR A 653 -12.50 -27.39 -23.14
N ARG A 654 -11.58 -28.19 -23.70
CA ARG A 654 -10.33 -27.69 -24.30
C ARG A 654 -10.60 -26.69 -25.43
N SER A 655 -11.51 -27.03 -26.34
CA SER A 655 -11.93 -26.14 -27.43
C SER A 655 -12.57 -24.86 -26.88
N ARG A 656 -13.41 -24.98 -25.84
CA ARG A 656 -14.03 -23.83 -25.17
C ARG A 656 -13.00 -22.89 -24.55
N ALA A 657 -11.97 -23.44 -23.89
CA ALA A 657 -10.87 -22.66 -23.32
C ALA A 657 -10.08 -21.90 -24.39
N VAL A 658 -9.77 -22.56 -25.52
CA VAL A 658 -9.11 -21.92 -26.67
C VAL A 658 -9.97 -20.80 -27.25
N ASP A 659 -11.27 -21.03 -27.44
CA ASP A 659 -12.19 -20.02 -27.98
C ASP A 659 -12.29 -18.80 -27.06
N LEU A 660 -12.44 -19.00 -25.75
CA LEU A 660 -12.49 -17.91 -24.78
C LEU A 660 -11.18 -17.10 -24.78
N TYR A 661 -10.03 -17.78 -24.75
CA TYR A 661 -8.72 -17.11 -24.78
C TYR A 661 -8.53 -16.28 -26.05
N GLN A 662 -8.88 -16.82 -27.22
CA GLN A 662 -8.66 -16.15 -28.50
C GLN A 662 -9.67 -15.03 -28.77
N GLN A 663 -10.93 -15.22 -28.40
CA GLN A 663 -12.02 -14.33 -28.81
C GLN A 663 -12.37 -13.28 -27.76
N GLU A 664 -12.18 -13.60 -26.47
CA GLU A 664 -12.65 -12.76 -25.37
C GLU A 664 -11.51 -12.17 -24.52
N ILE A 665 -10.39 -12.88 -24.35
CA ILE A 665 -9.20 -12.38 -23.62
C ILE A 665 -8.26 -11.62 -24.56
N GLY A 666 -7.86 -12.25 -25.67
CA GLY A 666 -7.11 -11.59 -26.74
C GLY A 666 -5.60 -11.45 -26.52
N GLY A 667 -5.02 -12.16 -25.54
CA GLY A 667 -3.58 -12.22 -25.27
C GLY A 667 -3.22 -11.75 -23.85
N LEU A 668 -1.91 -11.65 -23.56
CA LEU A 668 -1.40 -11.26 -22.23
C LEU A 668 -0.88 -9.82 -22.21
N ASN A 669 -1.05 -9.15 -21.06
CA ASN A 669 -0.32 -7.93 -20.76
C ASN A 669 1.07 -8.29 -20.21
N ASN A 670 2.12 -7.93 -20.95
CA ASN A 670 3.49 -8.28 -20.57
C ASN A 670 4.00 -7.59 -19.30
N GLY A 671 3.31 -6.54 -18.81
CA GLY A 671 3.65 -5.83 -17.57
C GLY A 671 2.92 -6.30 -16.32
N TRP A 672 2.00 -7.26 -16.45
CA TRP A 672 1.17 -7.77 -15.35
C TRP A 672 1.42 -9.27 -15.14
N THR A 673 0.64 -9.96 -14.29
CA THR A 673 0.83 -11.39 -14.00
C THR A 673 -0.40 -12.05 -13.40
N HIS A 674 -0.35 -13.38 -13.30
CA HIS A 674 -1.33 -14.22 -12.64
C HIS A 674 -1.55 -13.80 -11.19
N ASN A 675 -2.82 -13.70 -10.81
CA ASN A 675 -3.26 -13.45 -9.45
C ASN A 675 -4.72 -13.92 -9.28
N TRP A 676 -5.35 -13.58 -8.16
CA TRP A 676 -6.72 -13.99 -7.87
C TRP A 676 -7.78 -13.42 -8.83
N ASP A 677 -7.49 -12.29 -9.48
CA ASP A 677 -8.39 -11.59 -10.41
C ASP A 677 -8.11 -11.97 -11.87
N ASP A 678 -6.85 -12.23 -12.24
CA ASP A 678 -6.48 -12.48 -13.65
C ASP A 678 -5.90 -13.89 -13.86
N ALA A 679 -6.75 -14.80 -14.36
CA ALA A 679 -6.38 -16.16 -14.70
C ALA A 679 -5.84 -16.33 -16.14
N SER A 680 -5.69 -15.25 -16.91
CA SER A 680 -5.28 -15.31 -18.33
C SER A 680 -3.90 -15.93 -18.52
N TYR A 681 -2.95 -15.60 -17.65
CA TYR A 681 -1.56 -16.10 -17.71
C TYR A 681 -1.49 -17.61 -17.48
N ALA A 682 -2.15 -18.08 -16.42
CA ALA A 682 -2.28 -19.49 -16.09
C ALA A 682 -2.97 -20.25 -17.23
N THR A 683 -4.06 -19.69 -17.77
CA THR A 683 -4.74 -20.23 -18.95
C THR A 683 -3.82 -20.35 -20.15
N ALA A 684 -3.04 -19.33 -20.47
CA ALA A 684 -2.12 -19.35 -21.60
C ALA A 684 -1.05 -20.46 -21.48
N VAL A 685 -0.53 -20.68 -20.27
CA VAL A 685 0.40 -21.78 -19.98
C VAL A 685 -0.27 -23.14 -20.20
N LEU A 686 -1.48 -23.35 -19.66
CA LEU A 686 -2.24 -24.60 -19.86
C LEU A 686 -2.55 -24.85 -21.35
N LEU A 687 -2.94 -23.82 -22.10
CA LEU A 687 -3.22 -23.93 -23.53
C LEU A 687 -1.96 -24.20 -24.35
N ALA A 688 -0.82 -23.63 -23.95
CA ALA A 688 0.47 -23.93 -24.57
C ALA A 688 0.88 -25.40 -24.34
N GLN A 689 0.59 -25.95 -23.16
CA GLN A 689 0.87 -27.34 -22.79
C GLN A 689 -0.07 -28.33 -23.49
N ASP A 690 -1.38 -28.15 -23.34
CA ASP A 690 -2.32 -29.23 -23.65
C ASP A 690 -3.05 -29.07 -24.98
N ALA A 691 -3.19 -27.83 -25.46
CA ALA A 691 -3.75 -27.56 -26.78
C ALA A 691 -2.66 -27.31 -27.82
N GLU A 692 -1.38 -27.40 -27.42
CA GLU A 692 -0.20 -27.10 -28.25
C GLU A 692 -0.33 -25.75 -28.98
N SER A 693 -0.98 -24.78 -28.32
CA SER A 693 -1.30 -23.47 -28.91
C SER A 693 -0.03 -22.64 -29.10
N ALA A 694 0.46 -22.56 -30.34
CA ALA A 694 1.62 -21.76 -30.69
C ALA A 694 1.42 -20.25 -30.39
N GLY A 695 0.18 -19.76 -30.47
CA GLY A 695 -0.18 -18.39 -30.10
C GLY A 695 -0.02 -18.16 -28.59
N SER A 696 -0.63 -19.02 -27.77
CA SER A 696 -0.51 -18.94 -26.31
C SER A 696 0.94 -19.09 -25.84
N LEU A 697 1.71 -19.98 -26.46
CA LEU A 697 3.15 -20.10 -26.17
C LEU A 697 3.93 -18.82 -26.52
N SER A 698 3.54 -18.13 -27.59
CA SER A 698 4.15 -16.83 -27.95
C SER A 698 3.82 -15.76 -26.92
N ASP A 699 2.58 -15.70 -26.45
CA ASP A 699 2.16 -14.74 -25.41
C ASP A 699 2.91 -15.00 -24.09
N VAL A 700 2.97 -16.27 -23.65
CA VAL A 700 3.72 -16.69 -22.46
C VAL A 700 5.18 -16.29 -22.55
N ARG A 701 5.83 -16.47 -23.71
CA ARG A 701 7.21 -16.01 -23.93
C ARG A 701 7.35 -14.51 -23.81
N GLY A 702 6.46 -13.75 -24.44
CA GLY A 702 6.49 -12.29 -24.40
C GLY A 702 6.35 -11.75 -22.97
N TRP A 703 5.45 -12.35 -22.20
CA TRP A 703 5.24 -12.03 -20.80
C TRP A 703 6.46 -12.39 -19.94
N LEU A 704 6.94 -13.64 -19.95
CA LEU A 704 8.09 -14.04 -19.13
C LEU A 704 9.37 -13.30 -19.52
N ASP A 705 9.60 -13.02 -20.81
CA ASP A 705 10.76 -12.23 -21.25
C ASP A 705 10.71 -10.81 -20.70
N SER A 706 9.52 -10.24 -20.52
CA SER A 706 9.33 -8.94 -19.88
C SER A 706 9.71 -8.97 -18.40
N TRP A 707 9.34 -10.04 -17.69
CA TRP A 707 9.67 -10.24 -16.27
C TRP A 707 11.13 -10.58 -16.02
N VAL A 708 11.78 -11.28 -16.96
CA VAL A 708 13.24 -11.49 -16.95
C VAL A 708 13.98 -10.17 -17.16
N SER A 709 13.51 -9.34 -18.10
CA SER A 709 14.23 -8.13 -18.51
C SER A 709 13.90 -6.86 -17.73
N GLY A 710 12.85 -6.86 -16.92
CA GLY A 710 12.36 -5.63 -16.26
C GLY A 710 11.81 -4.62 -17.26
N SER A 711 10.97 -5.08 -18.19
CA SER A 711 10.37 -4.23 -19.22
C SER A 711 8.84 -4.21 -19.16
N ASN A 712 8.21 -3.37 -20.00
CA ASN A 712 6.76 -3.20 -20.11
C ASN A 712 6.02 -2.89 -18.80
N GLY A 713 6.69 -2.24 -17.83
CA GLY A 713 6.11 -1.87 -16.53
C GLY A 713 6.55 -2.75 -15.37
N VAL A 714 7.30 -3.83 -15.62
CA VAL A 714 8.02 -4.56 -14.56
C VAL A 714 9.27 -3.77 -14.19
N HIS A 715 9.40 -3.38 -12.94
CA HIS A 715 10.58 -2.69 -12.43
C HIS A 715 11.48 -3.67 -11.68
N LEU A 716 12.74 -3.80 -12.10
CA LEU A 716 13.75 -4.55 -11.35
C LEU A 716 14.41 -3.63 -10.33
N THR A 717 14.40 -4.03 -9.07
CA THR A 717 15.20 -3.39 -8.02
C THR A 717 16.67 -3.79 -8.14
N ASP A 718 17.56 -3.13 -7.39
CA ASP A 718 18.99 -3.49 -7.34
C ASP A 718 19.19 -4.92 -6.80
N GLY A 719 18.29 -5.34 -5.90
CA GLY A 719 18.17 -6.70 -5.38
C GLY A 719 17.48 -7.69 -6.30
N ASN A 720 17.09 -7.28 -7.52
CA ASN A 720 16.43 -8.13 -8.52
C ASN A 720 14.99 -8.57 -8.18
N LEU A 721 14.29 -7.82 -7.33
CA LEU A 721 12.84 -7.96 -7.17
C LEU A 721 12.13 -7.44 -8.42
N ARG A 722 11.18 -8.22 -8.95
CA ARG A 722 10.27 -7.83 -10.04
C ARG A 722 9.05 -7.12 -9.43
N HIS A 723 9.12 -5.79 -9.32
CA HIS A 723 8.11 -4.97 -8.68
C HIS A 723 7.12 -4.38 -9.72
N ILE A 724 5.83 -4.65 -9.55
CA ILE A 724 4.74 -4.15 -10.43
C ILE A 724 3.62 -3.40 -9.70
N SER A 725 3.56 -3.50 -8.37
CA SER A 725 2.50 -2.93 -7.55
C SER A 725 3.01 -2.73 -6.12
N SER A 726 2.54 -1.69 -5.44
CA SER A 726 2.83 -1.45 -4.02
C SER A 726 2.14 -2.46 -3.10
N TRP A 727 0.99 -3.01 -3.52
CA TRP A 727 0.23 -3.98 -2.74
C TRP A 727 0.61 -5.42 -3.09
N GLY A 728 1.20 -6.15 -2.14
CA GLY A 728 1.56 -7.54 -2.35
C GLY A 728 2.59 -7.73 -3.47
N SER A 729 3.63 -6.90 -3.50
CA SER A 729 4.68 -6.96 -4.52
C SER A 729 5.32 -8.35 -4.60
N LEU A 730 5.56 -8.99 -3.45
CA LEU A 730 6.13 -10.33 -3.37
C LEU A 730 5.17 -11.43 -3.82
N ARG A 731 3.86 -11.27 -3.61
CA ARG A 731 2.85 -12.21 -4.15
C ARG A 731 2.92 -12.28 -5.66
N TYR A 732 3.03 -11.13 -6.33
CA TYR A 732 3.13 -11.12 -7.80
C TYR A 732 4.44 -11.75 -8.29
N ALA A 733 5.56 -11.48 -7.60
CA ALA A 733 6.83 -12.14 -7.91
C ALA A 733 6.75 -13.66 -7.71
N ALA A 734 6.14 -14.13 -6.62
CA ALA A 734 5.98 -15.54 -6.32
C ALA A 734 5.05 -16.27 -7.30
N ASN A 735 3.94 -15.65 -7.71
CA ASN A 735 3.03 -16.20 -8.73
C ASN A 735 3.73 -16.33 -10.09
N THR A 736 4.47 -15.30 -10.51
CA THR A 736 5.28 -15.39 -11.74
C THR A 736 6.36 -16.46 -11.62
N ALA A 737 7.02 -16.58 -10.47
CA ALA A 737 8.06 -17.58 -10.24
C ALA A 737 7.51 -19.01 -10.42
N MET A 738 6.33 -19.30 -9.87
CA MET A 738 5.68 -20.61 -10.02
C MET A 738 5.36 -20.93 -11.48
N LEU A 739 4.78 -19.99 -12.22
CA LEU A 739 4.45 -20.20 -13.63
C LEU A 739 5.71 -20.23 -14.52
N ALA A 740 6.74 -19.46 -14.20
CA ALA A 740 8.04 -19.53 -14.88
C ALA A 740 8.69 -20.90 -14.68
N ALA A 741 8.63 -21.46 -13.47
CA ALA A 741 9.05 -22.83 -13.18
C ALA A 741 8.27 -23.87 -13.99
N GLU A 742 6.93 -23.73 -14.04
CA GLU A 742 6.07 -24.63 -14.83
C GLU A 742 6.42 -24.60 -16.33
N VAL A 743 6.64 -23.40 -16.88
CA VAL A 743 7.05 -23.23 -18.28
C VAL A 743 8.45 -23.80 -18.50
N ALA A 744 9.39 -23.55 -17.59
CA ALA A 744 10.76 -24.06 -17.69
C ALA A 744 10.82 -25.59 -17.67
N ASP A 745 10.04 -26.21 -16.78
CA ASP A 745 10.03 -27.66 -16.57
C ASP A 745 9.29 -28.40 -17.68
N LYS A 746 8.14 -27.87 -18.14
CA LYS A 746 7.22 -28.61 -19.03
C LYS A 746 7.24 -28.14 -20.50
N LEU A 747 7.69 -26.92 -20.79
CA LEU A 747 7.60 -26.32 -22.12
C LEU A 747 8.97 -25.96 -22.70
N ILE A 748 9.59 -24.91 -22.17
CA ILE A 748 10.84 -24.33 -22.66
C ILE A 748 11.56 -23.55 -21.57
N ASP A 749 12.89 -23.60 -21.59
CA ASP A 749 13.72 -22.74 -20.76
C ASP A 749 14.88 -22.13 -21.58
N PRO A 750 14.62 -21.06 -22.34
CA PRO A 750 15.62 -20.50 -23.24
C PRO A 750 16.80 -19.95 -22.43
N ASP A 751 17.98 -20.54 -22.62
CA ASP A 751 19.22 -20.19 -21.92
C ASP A 751 19.14 -20.25 -20.38
N GLY A 752 18.18 -21.00 -19.81
CA GLY A 752 18.03 -21.14 -18.36
C GLY A 752 17.33 -19.97 -17.66
N ARG A 753 16.78 -19.01 -18.41
CA ARG A 753 16.32 -17.73 -17.84
C ARG A 753 14.98 -17.80 -17.11
N TYR A 754 14.13 -18.79 -17.40
CA TYR A 754 12.83 -18.92 -16.71
C TYR A 754 12.98 -19.69 -15.40
N SER A 755 13.82 -20.74 -15.38
CA SER A 755 14.21 -21.39 -14.12
C SER A 755 14.97 -20.43 -13.21
N ALA A 756 15.86 -19.60 -13.76
CA ALA A 756 16.54 -18.53 -13.00
C ALA A 756 15.56 -17.48 -12.46
N LEU A 757 14.57 -17.04 -13.25
CA LEU A 757 13.51 -16.14 -12.78
C LEU A 757 12.78 -16.74 -11.57
N ALA A 758 12.48 -18.04 -11.60
CA ALA A 758 11.85 -18.74 -10.49
C ALA A 758 12.75 -18.76 -9.25
N SER A 759 14.01 -19.24 -9.36
CA SER A 759 14.91 -19.32 -8.21
C SER A 759 15.25 -17.96 -7.63
N GLU A 760 15.60 -16.97 -8.45
CA GLU A 760 16.00 -15.63 -7.98
C GLU A 760 14.86 -14.92 -7.25
N SER A 761 13.62 -15.08 -7.70
CA SER A 761 12.46 -14.46 -7.04
C SER A 761 12.21 -15.06 -5.65
N ILE A 762 12.40 -16.38 -5.51
CA ILE A 762 12.22 -17.08 -4.23
C ILE A 762 13.40 -16.82 -3.30
N ASP A 763 14.64 -16.83 -3.81
CA ASP A 763 15.83 -16.47 -3.04
C ASP A 763 15.70 -15.04 -2.47
N TYR A 764 15.18 -14.09 -3.26
CA TYR A 764 14.87 -12.74 -2.77
C TYR A 764 13.91 -12.77 -1.58
N ILE A 765 12.79 -13.50 -1.70
CA ILE A 765 11.79 -13.65 -0.63
C ILE A 765 12.41 -14.27 0.62
N LEU A 766 13.29 -15.26 0.46
CA LEU A 766 13.88 -16.02 1.55
C LEU A 766 15.05 -15.32 2.23
N GLY A 767 15.66 -14.32 1.59
CA GLY A 767 16.62 -13.41 2.22
C GLY A 767 17.83 -12.98 1.37
N ASP A 768 17.98 -13.46 0.13
CA ASP A 768 19.01 -12.94 -0.80
C ASP A 768 18.55 -11.63 -1.42
N ASN A 769 18.42 -10.62 -0.57
CA ASN A 769 18.03 -9.27 -0.93
C ASN A 769 18.93 -8.25 -0.20
N PRO A 770 18.97 -6.97 -0.63
CA PRO A 770 19.79 -5.95 0.00
C PRO A 770 19.49 -5.66 1.49
N ARG A 771 18.34 -6.10 2.01
CA ARG A 771 18.03 -6.03 3.46
C ARG A 771 18.63 -7.20 4.26
N GLU A 772 19.19 -8.21 3.60
CA GLU A 772 19.69 -9.45 4.21
C GLU A 772 18.68 -10.05 5.21
N SER A 773 17.40 -9.98 4.86
CA SER A 773 16.27 -10.30 5.75
C SER A 773 15.22 -11.11 5.00
N SER A 774 14.67 -12.14 5.64
CA SER A 774 13.56 -12.88 5.04
C SER A 774 12.27 -12.05 5.02
N TYR A 775 11.41 -12.32 4.04
CA TYR A 775 10.02 -11.86 3.99
C TYR A 775 9.02 -12.98 4.34
N LEU A 776 9.51 -14.19 4.62
CA LEU A 776 8.70 -15.32 5.05
C LEU A 776 8.75 -15.42 6.57
N VAL A 777 7.61 -15.19 7.24
CA VAL A 777 7.54 -15.18 8.71
C VAL A 777 8.00 -16.53 9.27
N GLY A 778 8.90 -16.50 10.26
CA GLY A 778 9.46 -17.70 10.88
C GLY A 778 10.63 -18.35 10.13
N TYR A 779 10.98 -17.88 8.92
CA TYR A 779 12.06 -18.44 8.12
C TYR A 779 13.34 -17.60 8.18
N GLY A 780 14.50 -18.26 8.27
CA GLY A 780 15.79 -17.59 8.21
C GLY A 780 16.03 -16.57 9.34
N MET A 781 16.85 -15.56 9.06
CA MET A 781 17.17 -14.48 10.01
C MET A 781 16.36 -13.23 9.68
N ASN A 782 16.03 -12.43 10.71
CA ASN A 782 15.37 -11.12 10.58
C ASN A 782 14.03 -11.14 9.82
N TYR A 783 13.25 -12.23 9.95
CA TYR A 783 11.90 -12.30 9.38
C TYR A 783 10.92 -11.32 10.06
N PRO A 784 9.79 -10.97 9.39
CA PRO A 784 8.81 -10.03 9.93
C PRO A 784 8.19 -10.52 11.24
N GLN A 785 8.12 -9.63 12.24
CA GLN A 785 7.61 -9.92 13.58
C GLN A 785 6.19 -9.39 13.79
N GLN A 786 5.73 -8.47 12.94
CA GLN A 786 4.47 -7.76 13.11
C GLN A 786 3.56 -7.86 11.86
N PRO A 787 3.36 -9.03 11.22
CA PRO A 787 2.43 -9.11 10.10
C PRO A 787 1.03 -8.64 10.52
N HIS A 788 0.31 -7.98 9.60
CA HIS A 788 -1.05 -7.51 9.80
C HIS A 788 -2.00 -8.71 9.86
N HIS A 789 -2.13 -9.32 11.04
CA HIS A 789 -2.96 -10.51 11.22
C HIS A 789 -3.59 -10.55 12.60
N ARG A 790 -4.93 -10.50 12.67
CA ARG A 790 -5.69 -10.36 13.92
C ARG A 790 -5.38 -11.49 14.92
N ALA A 791 -5.53 -12.75 14.51
CA ALA A 791 -5.31 -13.88 15.42
C ALA A 791 -3.87 -13.97 15.94
N ALA A 792 -2.87 -13.83 15.07
CA ALA A 792 -1.45 -13.86 15.44
C ALA A 792 -1.05 -12.66 16.33
N SER A 793 -1.63 -11.49 16.11
CA SER A 793 -1.28 -10.27 16.86
C SER A 793 -1.48 -10.42 18.36
N GLY A 794 -2.54 -11.10 18.79
CA GLY A 794 -2.90 -11.29 20.19
C GLY A 794 -3.20 -10.00 20.97
N VAL A 795 -3.41 -8.88 20.27
CA VAL A 795 -3.72 -7.57 20.83
C VAL A 795 -5.08 -7.09 20.34
N GLY A 796 -5.70 -6.13 21.05
CA GLY A 796 -6.85 -5.37 20.57
C GLY A 796 -6.44 -4.05 19.91
N TRP A 797 -7.43 -3.27 19.47
CA TRP A 797 -7.21 -1.94 18.87
C TRP A 797 -6.37 -1.01 19.76
N GLU A 798 -6.50 -1.12 21.09
CA GLU A 798 -5.75 -0.31 22.04
C GLU A 798 -4.22 -0.52 21.98
N ASN A 799 -3.79 -1.64 21.43
CA ASN A 799 -2.39 -2.05 21.31
C ASN A 799 -1.98 -2.28 19.85
N PHE A 800 -2.87 -2.04 18.89
CA PHE A 800 -2.65 -2.30 17.46
C PHE A 800 -1.39 -1.61 16.92
N ASN A 801 -1.15 -0.35 17.32
CA ASN A 801 -0.01 0.46 16.88
C ASN A 801 1.25 0.32 17.77
N ASN A 802 1.27 -0.60 18.74
CA ASN A 802 2.50 -0.81 19.50
C ASN A 802 3.60 -1.43 18.61
N ASN A 803 4.86 -1.24 18.98
CA ASN A 803 6.02 -1.77 18.24
C ASN A 803 6.49 -3.14 18.75
N GLN A 804 5.66 -3.85 19.50
CA GLN A 804 6.00 -5.17 20.02
C GLN A 804 5.66 -6.24 18.97
N PRO A 805 6.48 -7.30 18.87
CA PRO A 805 6.14 -8.47 18.07
C PRO A 805 4.73 -8.97 18.35
N ASN A 806 4.11 -9.58 17.34
CA ASN A 806 2.85 -10.28 17.51
C ASN A 806 2.97 -11.37 18.60
N ALA A 807 1.87 -11.62 19.32
CA ALA A 807 1.86 -12.59 20.41
C ALA A 807 2.19 -14.01 19.94
N TYR A 808 1.85 -14.33 18.69
CA TYR A 808 2.15 -15.59 18.03
C TYR A 808 2.92 -15.34 16.73
N VAL A 809 3.90 -16.19 16.45
CA VAL A 809 4.61 -16.19 15.17
C VAL A 809 3.70 -16.86 14.14
N LEU A 810 3.32 -16.12 13.10
CA LEU A 810 2.52 -16.63 12.00
C LEU A 810 3.41 -17.34 10.98
N GLU A 811 3.95 -18.48 11.40
CA GLU A 811 4.93 -19.26 10.64
C GLU A 811 4.48 -19.52 9.20
N GLY A 812 5.36 -19.17 8.25
CA GLY A 812 5.17 -19.37 6.83
C GLY A 812 4.39 -18.31 6.10
N ALA A 813 3.90 -17.26 6.75
CA ALA A 813 3.18 -16.20 6.04
C ALA A 813 4.14 -15.36 5.19
N LEU A 814 3.81 -15.16 3.91
CA LEU A 814 4.50 -14.22 3.04
C LEU A 814 3.89 -12.83 3.23
N VAL A 815 4.68 -11.87 3.69
CA VAL A 815 4.23 -10.47 3.76
C VAL A 815 4.18 -9.82 2.38
N GLY A 816 3.44 -8.73 2.23
CA GLY A 816 3.31 -8.01 0.97
C GLY A 816 4.64 -7.56 0.35
N GLY A 817 5.59 -7.14 1.18
CA GLY A 817 6.95 -6.77 0.79
C GLY A 817 7.11 -5.30 0.38
N PRO A 818 8.19 -4.96 -0.35
CA PRO A 818 8.50 -3.57 -0.67
C PRO A 818 7.36 -2.84 -1.40
N THR A 819 7.06 -1.60 -0.98
CA THR A 819 5.95 -0.78 -1.53
C THR A 819 6.33 0.03 -2.76
N ALA A 820 7.62 0.10 -3.06
CA ALA A 820 8.19 0.79 -4.21
C ALA A 820 9.27 -0.13 -4.84
N PRO A 821 9.72 0.16 -6.08
CA PRO A 821 10.85 -0.52 -6.70
C PRO A 821 12.19 -0.08 -6.05
N ASP A 822 12.26 -0.21 -4.73
CA ASP A 822 13.39 0.05 -3.85
C ASP A 822 13.40 -1.06 -2.79
N ASP A 823 14.50 -1.82 -2.72
CA ASP A 823 14.66 -2.97 -1.82
C ASP A 823 14.53 -2.62 -0.33
N LEU A 824 14.71 -1.34 0.02
CA LEU A 824 14.63 -0.85 1.39
C LEU A 824 13.25 -0.28 1.73
N SER A 825 12.31 -0.26 0.77
CA SER A 825 10.95 0.29 0.93
C SER A 825 10.00 -0.66 1.66
N TYR A 826 10.42 -1.18 2.80
CA TYR A 826 9.64 -2.09 3.64
C TYR A 826 9.81 -1.75 5.13
N THR A 827 8.70 -1.72 5.86
CA THR A 827 8.69 -1.53 7.31
C THR A 827 7.87 -2.64 7.97
N ASP A 828 8.47 -3.35 8.92
CA ASP A 828 7.76 -4.36 9.71
C ASP A 828 6.86 -3.70 10.76
N SER A 829 5.65 -3.29 10.34
CA SER A 829 4.63 -2.68 11.16
C SER A 829 3.29 -3.39 10.98
N ARG A 830 2.63 -3.73 12.08
CA ARG A 830 1.29 -4.36 12.07
C ARG A 830 0.23 -3.44 11.47
N SER A 831 0.40 -2.12 11.56
CA SER A 831 -0.54 -1.16 10.97
C SER A 831 -0.34 -0.95 9.47
N ASP A 832 0.77 -1.40 8.91
CA ASP A 832 1.06 -1.32 7.49
C ASP A 832 0.46 -2.52 6.76
N TYR A 833 -0.82 -2.42 6.44
CA TYR A 833 -1.57 -3.41 5.65
C TYR A 833 -1.19 -3.42 4.16
N ILE A 834 -0.20 -2.61 3.72
CA ILE A 834 0.28 -2.64 2.33
C ILE A 834 1.50 -3.56 2.24
N SER A 835 2.51 -3.29 3.08
CA SER A 835 3.78 -4.03 3.05
C SER A 835 3.78 -5.25 3.95
N ASN A 836 2.94 -5.26 5.00
CA ASN A 836 2.93 -6.29 6.04
C ASN A 836 1.63 -7.10 6.12
N GLU A 837 0.70 -6.91 5.19
CA GLU A 837 -0.43 -7.82 4.98
C GLU A 837 0.05 -9.21 4.56
N VAL A 838 -0.75 -10.21 4.92
CA VAL A 838 -0.53 -11.62 4.60
C VAL A 838 -1.87 -12.19 4.11
N ALA A 839 -1.85 -13.05 3.09
CA ALA A 839 -3.08 -13.62 2.55
C ALA A 839 -2.86 -15.01 1.95
N ILE A 840 -3.93 -15.81 1.89
CA ILE A 840 -3.89 -17.16 1.31
C ILE A 840 -3.40 -17.15 -0.15
N ASP A 841 -3.72 -16.10 -0.92
CA ASP A 841 -3.27 -15.96 -2.31
C ASP A 841 -1.80 -15.52 -2.42
N TYR A 842 -1.24 -14.88 -1.38
CA TYR A 842 0.17 -14.49 -1.37
C TYR A 842 1.08 -15.71 -1.32
N ASN A 843 0.68 -16.71 -0.53
CA ASN A 843 1.43 -17.95 -0.36
C ASN A 843 1.24 -18.96 -1.49
N ALA A 844 0.24 -18.79 -2.37
CA ALA A 844 -0.14 -19.82 -3.34
C ALA A 844 0.97 -20.09 -4.36
N GLY A 845 1.41 -19.06 -5.09
CA GLY A 845 2.54 -19.15 -6.00
C GLY A 845 3.85 -19.49 -5.30
N LEU A 846 4.09 -18.90 -4.11
CA LEU A 846 5.28 -19.18 -3.30
C LEU A 846 5.42 -20.69 -3.01
N THR A 847 4.34 -21.32 -2.55
CA THR A 847 4.32 -22.75 -2.21
C THR A 847 4.67 -23.60 -3.43
N GLY A 848 4.11 -23.29 -4.60
CA GLY A 848 4.39 -24.04 -5.82
C GLY A 848 5.82 -23.85 -6.33
N ALA A 849 6.36 -22.62 -6.28
CA ALA A 849 7.73 -22.35 -6.66
C ALA A 849 8.74 -23.03 -5.70
N LEU A 850 8.46 -23.04 -4.40
CA LEU A 850 9.27 -23.77 -3.41
C LEU A 850 9.27 -25.29 -3.69
N ALA A 851 8.13 -25.87 -4.07
CA ALA A 851 8.07 -27.27 -4.45
C ALA A 851 8.94 -27.55 -5.69
N TYR A 852 8.87 -26.71 -6.73
CA TYR A 852 9.78 -26.82 -7.88
C TYR A 852 11.25 -26.77 -7.47
N LEU A 853 11.65 -25.83 -6.60
CA LEU A 853 13.05 -25.70 -6.16
C LEU A 853 13.54 -26.86 -5.29
N ASN A 854 12.64 -27.60 -4.65
CA ASN A 854 12.97 -28.87 -3.97
C ASN A 854 13.05 -30.06 -4.93
N GLN A 855 12.52 -29.93 -6.16
CA GLN A 855 12.55 -30.97 -7.18
C GLN A 855 13.88 -30.96 -7.97
N VAL A 856 14.44 -29.78 -8.24
CA VAL A 856 15.58 -29.59 -9.17
C VAL A 856 16.97 -29.67 -8.55
#